data_AF-A0A444UPC9-F1
#
_entry.id   AF-A0A444UPC9-F1
#
_cell.length_a   1.000
_cell.length_b   1.000
_cell.length_c   1.000
_cell.angle_alpha   90.00
_cell.angle_beta   90.00
_cell.angle_gamma   90.00
#
_symmetry.space_group_name_H-M   'P 1'
#
loop_
_entity.id
_entity.type
_entity.pdbx_description
1 polymer ?
#
loop_
_entity_poly.entity_id
_entity_poly.type
_entity_poly.pdbx_seq_one_letter_code
_entity_poly.pdbx_strand_id
1 'polypeptide(L)'
;MSEANITFHTTKQICSNGGSLQYKQLKNIFRRLNIPDTFFCEILKNGSRFVIVHGSEDKLPGCGVSPDSTVIAKTSVRLCKDYPKDCGDCEGLHLCRDFVQGICKQSRCRYSHDLRSGHNNQVLKANQLQGLEEAELFLLLTQNDPSLLPKFPVCAHYNKGSGEHGSCTFKTSCKKLHMCQHFLQGDCRFMSSCKRSHKITAHAEGILLGRGLSDDFIYHLPSIYINSNNINNYRASCREEAAQDKCLRVHFHLPYKWEMLNGSAWTDLPDMEEIEKAFCNPANTISGGSPAVDFLTMRRGSASVRRLSTVSSVTKPPHFILTTDWAWYWRNEYGKWVEYGNQMSTLQVSCISSEALEKAFLADGSGVLAFSVEQHQYIVNFKDMRQENCQYQTQREVRRRPRFVSAQDMENKIKRESLEAKAMPRHWDQSALPSIGFQRVPLSPDKEEFRQVQGSFQRTLPSVTIEKIERIQNPSLWEVFQWQKEQMKMRSGGSSVDERFLFHGTDKAIVDTICEENFDWRICGVHGTLYGNGSYFARDAKYSHHYTGSSSSRAMFVTRVLVGDFVQGDPEYLRPPSRDGTTSNFYDSCVDNPHDPSIFVVFEKDQVYPEYLIQYRPKSNQPAFSATTPPPAFSTSASNPQPHLPPPASSSKESQCTIL
;
A
#
# COMPACT_ATOMS: atom_id res chain seq x y z
N MET A 1 -16.47 -36.37 -6.07
CA MET A 1 -15.98 -35.48 -4.98
C MET A 1 -16.57 -34.09 -5.19
N SER A 2 -16.90 -33.35 -4.13
CA SER A 2 -17.34 -31.95 -4.27
C SER A 2 -16.17 -31.05 -4.71
N GLU A 3 -16.49 -29.90 -5.31
CA GLU A 3 -15.53 -28.87 -5.70
C GLU A 3 -14.66 -28.41 -4.51
N ALA A 4 -15.29 -28.21 -3.35
CA ALA A 4 -14.61 -27.84 -2.11
C ALA A 4 -13.58 -28.88 -1.66
N ASN A 5 -13.91 -30.18 -1.78
CA ASN A 5 -12.97 -31.25 -1.43
C ASN A 5 -11.77 -31.27 -2.38
N ILE A 6 -12.00 -31.13 -3.69
CA ILE A 6 -10.92 -31.10 -4.69
C ILE A 6 -10.03 -29.87 -4.47
N THR A 7 -10.62 -28.71 -4.21
CA THR A 7 -9.91 -27.47 -3.88
C THR A 7 -9.03 -27.64 -2.65
N PHE A 8 -9.57 -28.22 -1.57
CA PHE A 8 -8.81 -28.48 -0.34
C PHE A 8 -7.66 -29.45 -0.58
N HIS A 9 -7.91 -30.61 -1.22
CA HIS A 9 -6.86 -31.59 -1.50
C HIS A 9 -5.78 -31.03 -2.43
N THR A 10 -6.16 -30.22 -3.42
CA THR A 10 -5.22 -29.53 -4.30
C THR A 10 -4.36 -28.54 -3.52
N THR A 11 -4.98 -27.74 -2.65
CA THR A 11 -4.27 -26.81 -1.75
C THR A 11 -3.26 -27.57 -0.89
N LYS A 12 -3.68 -28.68 -0.26
CA LYS A 12 -2.81 -29.52 0.55
C LYS A 12 -1.61 -30.03 -0.27
N GLN A 13 -1.87 -30.68 -1.40
CA GLN A 13 -0.80 -31.23 -2.26
C GLN A 13 0.18 -30.17 -2.75
N ILE A 14 -0.30 -28.98 -3.09
CA ILE A 14 0.58 -27.87 -3.48
C ILE A 14 1.44 -27.41 -2.29
N CYS A 15 0.84 -27.26 -1.10
CA CYS A 15 1.57 -26.82 0.10
C CYS A 15 2.60 -27.85 0.56
N SER A 16 2.30 -29.15 0.51
CA SER A 16 3.26 -30.22 0.82
C SER A 16 4.43 -30.33 -0.18
N ASN A 17 4.35 -29.61 -1.31
CA ASN A 17 5.38 -29.63 -2.37
C ASN A 17 6.00 -28.24 -2.59
N GLY A 18 6.14 -27.43 -1.54
CA GLY A 18 6.82 -26.14 -1.64
C GLY A 18 5.93 -24.98 -2.08
N GLY A 19 4.61 -25.15 -2.07
CA GLY A 19 3.62 -24.10 -2.32
C GLY A 19 3.30 -23.85 -3.79
N SER A 20 3.94 -24.58 -4.71
CA SER A 20 3.62 -24.60 -6.14
C SER A 20 3.96 -25.92 -6.81
N LEU A 21 3.21 -26.29 -7.86
CA LEU A 21 3.44 -27.49 -8.67
C LEU A 21 3.08 -27.23 -10.14
N GLN A 22 3.71 -27.93 -11.08
CA GLN A 22 3.28 -27.90 -12.47
C GLN A 22 1.93 -28.63 -12.64
N TYR A 23 1.11 -28.17 -13.58
CA TYR A 23 -0.20 -28.75 -13.86
C TYR A 23 -0.10 -30.26 -14.14
N LYS A 24 0.88 -30.70 -14.95
CA LYS A 24 1.11 -32.13 -15.22
C LYS A 24 1.42 -32.96 -13.96
N GLN A 25 2.15 -32.38 -13.01
CA GLN A 25 2.46 -33.05 -11.74
C GLN A 25 1.20 -33.19 -10.89
N LEU A 26 0.40 -32.13 -10.77
CA LEU A 26 -0.90 -32.17 -10.09
C LEU A 26 -1.82 -33.22 -10.72
N LYS A 27 -1.96 -33.24 -12.04
CA LYS A 27 -2.79 -34.24 -12.74
C LYS A 27 -2.33 -35.67 -12.48
N ASN A 28 -1.02 -35.91 -12.39
CA ASN A 28 -0.50 -37.23 -12.04
C ASN A 28 -0.89 -37.64 -10.61
N ILE A 29 -0.87 -36.72 -9.65
CA ILE A 29 -1.33 -36.96 -8.27
C ILE A 29 -2.82 -37.31 -8.25
N PHE A 30 -3.64 -36.58 -9.01
CA PHE A 30 -5.10 -36.78 -9.09
C PHE A 30 -5.53 -37.86 -10.09
N ARG A 31 -4.59 -38.59 -10.73
CA ARG A 31 -4.90 -39.56 -11.80
C ARG A 31 -5.92 -40.62 -11.37
N ARG A 32 -5.85 -41.09 -10.13
CA ARG A 32 -6.77 -42.11 -9.58
C ARG A 32 -8.22 -41.63 -9.40
N LEU A 33 -8.44 -40.31 -9.40
CA LEU A 33 -9.75 -39.71 -9.19
C LEU A 33 -10.49 -39.45 -10.50
N ASN A 34 -9.86 -39.72 -11.65
CA ASN A 34 -10.42 -39.61 -13.00
C ASN A 34 -11.16 -38.27 -13.26
N ILE A 35 -10.61 -37.17 -12.75
CA ILE A 35 -11.21 -35.84 -12.86
C ILE A 35 -10.93 -35.28 -14.26
N PRO A 36 -11.96 -34.86 -15.03
CA PRO A 36 -11.77 -34.23 -16.33
C PRO A 36 -10.90 -32.97 -16.26
N ASP A 37 -10.06 -32.73 -17.27
CA ASP A 37 -9.19 -31.55 -17.31
C ASP A 37 -9.98 -30.23 -17.29
N THR A 38 -11.09 -30.15 -18.02
CA THR A 38 -11.95 -28.95 -18.03
C THR A 38 -12.42 -28.57 -16.63
N PHE A 39 -13.01 -29.51 -15.90
CA PHE A 39 -13.51 -29.30 -14.55
C PHE A 39 -12.39 -29.02 -13.54
N PHE A 40 -11.24 -29.71 -13.64
CA PHE A 40 -10.11 -29.42 -12.77
C PHE A 40 -9.54 -28.01 -13.03
N CYS A 41 -9.47 -27.59 -14.29
CA CYS A 41 -9.01 -26.25 -14.64
C CYS A 41 -9.99 -25.16 -14.20
N GLU A 42 -11.31 -25.40 -14.21
CA GLU A 42 -12.29 -24.49 -13.61
C GLU A 42 -12.00 -24.24 -12.13
N ILE A 43 -11.72 -25.32 -11.37
CA ILE A 43 -11.32 -25.23 -9.97
C ILE A 43 -10.02 -24.43 -9.80
N LEU A 44 -9.01 -24.69 -10.64
CA LEU A 44 -7.72 -23.98 -10.57
C LEU A 44 -7.81 -22.51 -11.00
N LYS A 45 -8.78 -22.17 -11.85
CA LYS A 45 -9.06 -20.80 -12.24
C LYS A 45 -9.71 -19.99 -11.12
N ASN A 46 -10.12 -20.63 -10.02
CA ASN A 46 -10.61 -19.94 -8.84
C ASN A 46 -9.54 -18.98 -8.27
N GLY A 47 -9.73 -17.70 -8.59
CA GLY A 47 -8.87 -16.58 -8.23
C GLY A 47 -8.82 -16.26 -6.73
N SER A 48 -9.41 -17.07 -5.84
CA SER A 48 -9.25 -16.95 -4.39
C SER A 48 -8.25 -17.95 -3.79
N ARG A 49 -7.97 -19.08 -4.46
CA ARG A 49 -7.12 -20.18 -3.91
C ARG A 49 -5.88 -20.50 -4.72
N PHE A 50 -5.87 -20.21 -6.01
CA PHE A 50 -4.72 -20.52 -6.86
C PHE A 50 -4.30 -19.36 -7.75
N VAL A 51 -3.00 -19.27 -8.05
CA VAL A 51 -2.43 -18.45 -9.11
C VAL A 51 -1.87 -19.40 -10.15
N ILE A 52 -2.17 -19.17 -11.43
CA ILE A 52 -1.62 -19.94 -12.55
C ILE A 52 -0.61 -19.06 -13.27
N VAL A 53 0.64 -19.49 -13.29
CA VAL A 53 1.70 -18.93 -14.13
C VAL A 53 1.75 -19.77 -15.39
N HIS A 54 1.38 -19.17 -16.51
CA HIS A 54 1.29 -19.89 -17.78
C HIS A 54 2.67 -20.32 -18.28
N GLY A 55 2.76 -21.58 -18.69
CA GLY A 55 3.95 -22.13 -19.32
C GLY A 55 3.99 -21.86 -20.82
N SER A 56 4.96 -22.50 -21.47
CA SER A 56 5.28 -22.36 -22.90
C SER A 56 4.73 -23.48 -23.77
N GLU A 57 4.34 -24.63 -23.18
CA GLU A 57 3.73 -25.73 -23.91
C GLU A 57 2.32 -25.37 -24.42
N ASP A 58 1.82 -26.12 -25.41
CA ASP A 58 0.48 -25.92 -25.95
C ASP A 58 -0.62 -26.07 -24.88
N LYS A 59 -1.64 -25.22 -24.96
CA LYS A 59 -2.76 -25.22 -24.02
C LYS A 59 -3.63 -26.46 -24.23
N LEU A 60 -4.05 -27.08 -23.13
CA LEU A 60 -4.99 -28.21 -23.19
C LEU A 60 -6.36 -27.74 -23.73
N PRO A 61 -6.99 -28.51 -24.65
CA PRO A 61 -8.30 -28.18 -25.19
C PRO A 61 -9.36 -27.94 -24.10
N GLY A 62 -10.07 -26.81 -24.17
CA GLY A 62 -11.12 -26.44 -23.21
C GLY A 62 -10.64 -25.99 -21.82
N CYS A 63 -9.38 -26.24 -21.46
CA CYS A 63 -8.83 -25.89 -20.15
C CYS A 63 -8.08 -24.54 -20.18
N GLY A 64 -7.39 -24.22 -21.27
CA GLY A 64 -6.64 -22.94 -21.40
C GLY A 64 -5.39 -22.85 -20.51
N VAL A 65 -4.99 -23.96 -19.86
CA VAL A 65 -3.77 -24.13 -19.08
C VAL A 65 -2.87 -25.11 -19.83
N SER A 66 -1.57 -24.83 -19.89
CA SER A 66 -0.57 -25.73 -20.49
C SER A 66 -0.08 -26.75 -19.46
N PRO A 67 0.40 -27.94 -19.86
CA PRO A 67 0.88 -28.94 -18.91
C PRO A 67 2.09 -28.50 -18.06
N ASP A 68 2.92 -27.60 -18.59
CA ASP A 68 4.04 -26.96 -17.90
C ASP A 68 3.67 -25.70 -17.09
N SER A 69 2.40 -25.26 -17.14
CA SER A 69 1.93 -24.15 -16.31
C SER A 69 2.12 -24.46 -14.83
N THR A 70 2.59 -23.49 -14.05
CA THR A 70 2.81 -23.63 -12.61
C THR A 70 1.60 -23.11 -11.84
N VAL A 71 1.08 -23.93 -10.94
CA VAL A 71 -0.06 -23.63 -10.08
C VAL A 71 0.46 -23.36 -8.67
N ILE A 72 0.16 -22.18 -8.13
CA ILE A 72 0.65 -21.69 -6.84
C ILE A 72 -0.53 -21.56 -5.88
N ALA A 73 -0.41 -22.07 -4.65
CA ALA A 73 -1.47 -21.94 -3.63
C ALA A 73 -1.48 -20.54 -3.00
N LYS A 74 -2.68 -20.00 -2.74
CA LYS A 74 -2.84 -18.69 -2.13
C LYS A 74 -3.92 -18.64 -1.05
N THR A 75 -3.80 -17.66 -0.17
CA THR A 75 -4.76 -17.43 0.90
C THR A 75 -4.87 -15.94 1.25
N SER A 76 -6.06 -15.53 1.71
CA SER A 76 -6.33 -14.23 2.32
C SER A 76 -5.98 -14.17 3.80
N VAL A 77 -5.82 -15.32 4.48
CA VAL A 77 -5.56 -15.39 5.93
C VAL A 77 -4.22 -14.73 6.26
N ARG A 78 -4.20 -13.85 7.27
CA ARG A 78 -3.01 -13.13 7.76
C ARG A 78 -2.89 -13.26 9.27
N LEU A 79 -1.73 -12.89 9.82
CA LEU A 79 -1.60 -12.69 11.26
C LEU A 79 -2.37 -11.44 11.69
N CYS A 80 -3.02 -11.51 12.86
CA CYS A 80 -3.66 -10.36 13.47
C CYS A 80 -2.60 -9.31 13.85
N LYS A 81 -2.83 -8.04 13.48
CA LYS A 81 -1.90 -6.94 13.79
C LYS A 81 -2.05 -6.42 15.21
N ASP A 82 -3.23 -6.56 15.79
CA ASP A 82 -3.55 -6.03 17.11
C ASP A 82 -3.24 -7.02 18.22
N TYR A 83 -3.14 -8.32 17.92
CA TYR A 83 -2.74 -9.36 18.87
C TYR A 83 -1.34 -9.06 19.45
N PRO A 84 -1.13 -9.14 20.79
CA PRO A 84 -1.97 -9.78 21.79
C PRO A 84 -2.96 -8.83 22.51
N LYS A 85 -3.24 -7.65 21.97
CA LYS A 85 -4.33 -6.80 22.49
C LYS A 85 -5.67 -7.46 22.20
N ASP A 86 -6.68 -7.10 22.98
CA ASP A 86 -8.05 -7.55 22.73
C ASP A 86 -8.52 -6.98 21.37
N CYS A 87 -8.94 -7.87 20.48
CA CYS A 87 -9.31 -7.56 19.11
C CYS A 87 -10.70 -8.10 18.74
N GLY A 88 -11.47 -8.61 19.71
CA GLY A 88 -12.81 -9.17 19.48
C GLY A 88 -12.84 -10.27 18.41
N ASP A 89 -13.90 -10.27 17.58
CA ASP A 89 -14.12 -11.21 16.46
C ASP A 89 -13.25 -10.87 15.23
N CYS A 90 -11.92 -10.96 15.36
CA CYS A 90 -11.01 -10.66 14.26
C CYS A 90 -10.81 -11.86 13.30
N GLU A 91 -10.58 -11.58 12.02
CA GLU A 91 -10.33 -12.62 10.99
C GLU A 91 -8.85 -13.03 10.88
N GLY A 92 -7.98 -12.49 11.74
CA GLY A 92 -6.54 -12.75 11.73
C GLY A 92 -6.14 -13.90 12.66
N LEU A 93 -5.07 -14.62 12.30
CA LEU A 93 -4.50 -15.65 13.17
C LEU A 93 -3.74 -15.00 14.34
N HIS A 94 -4.02 -15.49 15.55
CA HIS A 94 -3.31 -15.15 16.78
C HIS A 94 -2.11 -16.06 16.91
N LEU A 95 -1.01 -15.68 16.27
CA LEU A 95 0.25 -16.41 16.30
C LEU A 95 1.45 -15.48 16.43
N CYS A 96 2.50 -16.01 17.04
CA CYS A 96 3.82 -15.41 17.03
C CYS A 96 4.37 -15.42 15.61
N ARG A 97 4.74 -14.23 15.12
CA ARG A 97 5.38 -14.06 13.83
C ARG A 97 6.68 -14.86 13.71
N ASP A 98 7.53 -14.80 14.74
CA ASP A 98 8.82 -15.49 14.75
C ASP A 98 8.65 -17.00 14.84
N PHE A 99 7.53 -17.48 15.38
CA PHE A 99 7.17 -18.90 15.40
C PHE A 99 6.80 -19.40 14.01
N VAL A 100 5.98 -18.65 13.26
CA VAL A 100 5.67 -18.97 11.85
C VAL A 100 6.94 -19.00 11.00
N GLN A 101 7.92 -18.16 11.32
CA GLN A 101 9.23 -18.12 10.65
C GLN A 101 10.22 -19.21 11.13
N GLY A 102 9.87 -19.98 12.16
CA GLY A 102 10.75 -20.99 12.75
C GLY A 102 11.91 -20.44 13.59
N ILE A 103 11.95 -19.13 13.88
CA ILE A 103 13.08 -18.47 14.57
C ILE A 103 12.78 -18.08 16.03
N CYS A 104 11.55 -18.32 16.52
CA CYS A 104 11.22 -18.03 17.91
C CYS A 104 11.91 -19.01 18.87
N LYS A 105 12.84 -18.51 19.69
CA LYS A 105 13.57 -19.29 20.71
C LYS A 105 13.02 -19.11 22.14
N GLN A 106 11.94 -18.35 22.30
CA GLN A 106 11.39 -18.05 23.62
C GLN A 106 10.57 -19.22 24.15
N SER A 107 10.95 -19.77 25.30
CA SER A 107 10.18 -20.81 26.00
C SER A 107 8.87 -20.29 26.58
N ARG A 108 8.77 -18.97 26.84
CA ARG A 108 7.55 -18.27 27.27
C ARG A 108 7.32 -17.03 26.40
N CYS A 109 6.87 -17.26 25.16
CA CYS A 109 6.58 -16.17 24.24
C CYS A 109 5.31 -15.41 24.65
N ARG A 110 5.33 -14.07 24.52
CA ARG A 110 4.14 -13.22 24.71
C ARG A 110 3.05 -13.49 23.66
N TYR A 111 3.45 -14.01 22.51
CA TYR A 111 2.56 -14.34 21.40
C TYR A 111 2.26 -15.84 21.38
N SER A 112 1.07 -16.23 20.95
CA SER A 112 0.65 -17.64 20.95
C SER A 112 1.44 -18.45 19.94
N HIS A 113 1.86 -19.66 20.31
CA HIS A 113 2.37 -20.68 19.39
C HIS A 113 1.31 -21.78 19.14
N ASP A 114 0.09 -21.60 19.65
CA ASP A 114 -1.00 -22.55 19.46
C ASP A 114 -1.78 -22.26 18.17
N LEU A 115 -1.43 -22.99 17.12
CA LEU A 115 -2.11 -22.93 15.83
C LEU A 115 -3.57 -23.41 15.90
N ARG A 116 -3.91 -24.25 16.87
CA ARG A 116 -5.24 -24.87 17.01
C ARG A 116 -6.02 -24.30 18.19
N SER A 117 -5.71 -23.08 18.60
CA SER A 117 -6.52 -22.34 19.55
C SER A 117 -7.97 -22.23 19.05
N GLY A 118 -8.92 -22.03 19.97
CA GLY A 118 -10.35 -21.91 19.62
C GLY A 118 -10.60 -20.86 18.54
N HIS A 119 -9.96 -19.69 18.66
CA HIS A 119 -9.98 -18.60 17.68
C HIS A 119 -9.37 -19.00 16.33
N ASN A 120 -8.13 -19.50 16.34
CA ASN A 120 -7.42 -19.85 15.11
C ASN A 120 -8.17 -20.94 14.32
N ASN A 121 -8.77 -21.92 15.02
CA ASN A 121 -9.59 -22.94 14.36
C ASN A 121 -10.83 -22.37 13.68
N GLN A 122 -11.47 -21.33 14.23
CA GLN A 122 -12.58 -20.66 13.58
C GLN A 122 -12.14 -19.95 12.30
N VAL A 123 -11.03 -19.18 12.37
CA VAL A 123 -10.44 -18.51 11.20
C VAL A 123 -10.06 -19.51 10.11
N LEU A 124 -9.38 -20.61 10.48
CA LEU A 124 -8.96 -21.64 9.53
C LEU A 124 -10.15 -22.38 8.93
N LYS A 125 -11.20 -22.67 9.72
CA LYS A 125 -12.42 -23.33 9.24
C LYS A 125 -13.21 -22.43 8.28
N ALA A 126 -13.37 -21.15 8.61
CA ALA A 126 -14.00 -20.16 7.73
C ALA A 126 -13.28 -20.04 6.38
N ASN A 127 -11.96 -20.29 6.37
CA ASN A 127 -11.14 -20.26 5.18
C ASN A 127 -10.83 -21.65 4.61
N GLN A 128 -11.45 -22.75 5.07
CA GLN A 128 -11.22 -24.12 4.56
C GLN A 128 -9.74 -24.55 4.60
N LEU A 129 -9.00 -24.19 5.66
CA LEU A 129 -7.58 -24.51 5.87
C LEU A 129 -7.34 -25.37 7.13
N GLN A 130 -8.40 -25.75 7.84
CA GLN A 130 -8.31 -26.47 9.12
C GLN A 130 -7.58 -27.82 9.04
N GLY A 131 -7.56 -28.46 7.88
CA GLY A 131 -6.91 -29.76 7.66
C GLY A 131 -5.47 -29.70 7.15
N LEU A 132 -4.90 -28.50 6.97
CA LEU A 132 -3.48 -28.34 6.64
C LEU A 132 -2.61 -28.52 7.87
N GLU A 133 -1.48 -29.20 7.73
CA GLU A 133 -0.48 -29.36 8.79
C GLU A 133 0.26 -28.04 9.03
N GLU A 134 0.97 -27.95 10.16
CA GLU A 134 1.65 -26.72 10.57
C GLU A 134 2.64 -26.21 9.51
N ALA A 135 3.51 -27.10 9.00
CA ALA A 135 4.48 -26.77 7.96
C ALA A 135 3.80 -26.30 6.66
N GLU A 136 2.72 -26.97 6.24
CA GLU A 136 1.95 -26.62 5.06
C GLU A 136 1.32 -25.24 5.18
N LEU A 137 0.75 -24.93 6.36
CA LEU A 137 0.12 -23.66 6.62
C LEU A 137 1.13 -22.53 6.76
N PHE A 138 2.25 -22.75 7.46
CA PHE A 138 3.30 -21.72 7.61
C PHE A 138 3.93 -21.39 6.26
N LEU A 139 4.16 -22.39 5.41
CA LEU A 139 4.58 -22.16 4.03
C LEU A 139 3.55 -21.31 3.27
N LEU A 140 2.28 -21.69 3.33
CA LEU A 140 1.19 -20.97 2.67
C LEU A 140 1.08 -19.51 3.14
N LEU A 141 1.18 -19.27 4.45
CA LEU A 141 1.17 -17.92 5.03
C LEU A 141 2.39 -17.12 4.57
N THR A 142 3.58 -17.71 4.64
CA THR A 142 4.85 -17.04 4.31
C THR A 142 4.90 -16.59 2.86
N GLN A 143 4.46 -17.41 1.89
CA GLN A 143 4.44 -16.99 0.49
C GLN A 143 3.37 -15.93 0.18
N ASN A 144 2.31 -15.82 1.01
CA ASN A 144 1.20 -14.89 0.77
C ASN A 144 1.33 -13.53 1.48
N ASP A 145 2.16 -13.47 2.52
CA ASP A 145 2.46 -12.27 3.31
C ASP A 145 3.97 -11.97 3.25
N PRO A 146 4.40 -10.98 2.45
CA PRO A 146 5.81 -10.61 2.34
C PRO A 146 6.43 -10.15 3.66
N SER A 147 5.61 -9.73 4.62
CA SER A 147 6.13 -9.45 5.95
C SER A 147 6.64 -10.74 6.59
N LEU A 148 6.02 -11.89 6.40
CA LEU A 148 6.44 -13.16 7.00
C LEU A 148 7.66 -13.78 6.34
N LEU A 149 8.08 -13.31 5.16
CA LEU A 149 9.34 -13.74 4.55
C LEU A 149 10.53 -13.38 5.46
N PRO A 150 11.43 -14.34 5.74
CA PRO A 150 12.65 -14.06 6.46
C PRO A 150 13.50 -13.05 5.69
N LYS A 151 13.66 -11.83 6.21
CA LYS A 151 14.41 -10.75 5.54
C LYS A 151 15.91 -11.03 5.60
N PHE A 152 16.41 -11.91 4.74
CA PHE A 152 17.84 -12.19 4.62
C PHE A 152 18.45 -11.38 3.48
N PRO A 153 19.50 -10.57 3.74
CA PRO A 153 20.14 -9.83 2.68
C PRO A 153 20.84 -10.78 1.71
N VAL A 154 20.40 -10.76 0.44
CA VAL A 154 21.15 -11.32 -0.68
C VAL A 154 22.42 -10.48 -0.87
N CYS A 155 23.56 -11.13 -1.07
CA CYS A 155 24.81 -10.44 -1.27
C CYS A 155 24.82 -9.73 -2.63
N ALA A 156 24.69 -8.40 -2.63
CA ALA A 156 24.76 -7.59 -3.85
C ALA A 156 26.10 -7.76 -4.59
N HIS A 157 27.21 -7.93 -3.85
CA HIS A 157 28.53 -8.15 -4.44
C HIS A 157 28.67 -9.52 -5.10
N TYR A 158 28.01 -10.55 -4.57
CA TYR A 158 27.95 -11.86 -5.22
C TYR A 158 27.23 -11.77 -6.57
N ASN A 159 26.18 -10.95 -6.65
CA ASN A 159 25.39 -10.73 -7.87
C ASN A 159 26.06 -9.79 -8.89
N LYS A 160 27.25 -9.26 -8.59
CA LYS A 160 28.04 -8.40 -9.50
C LYS A 160 29.40 -9.05 -9.80
N GLY A 161 29.99 -8.74 -10.96
CA GLY A 161 31.33 -9.21 -11.32
C GLY A 161 31.40 -10.65 -11.87
N SER A 162 32.59 -11.07 -12.27
CA SER A 162 32.90 -12.39 -12.83
C SER A 162 33.44 -13.36 -11.77
N GLY A 163 33.38 -14.67 -12.04
CA GLY A 163 33.86 -15.71 -11.13
C GLY A 163 32.82 -16.26 -10.16
N GLU A 164 33.19 -17.34 -9.45
CA GLU A 164 32.33 -18.16 -8.59
C GLU A 164 31.60 -17.35 -7.52
N HIS A 165 32.29 -16.41 -6.88
CA HIS A 165 31.72 -15.52 -5.85
C HIS A 165 31.40 -14.11 -6.34
N GLY A 166 31.47 -13.87 -7.66
CA GLY A 166 31.34 -12.54 -8.23
C GLY A 166 32.39 -11.59 -7.66
N SER A 167 31.97 -10.38 -7.30
CA SER A 167 32.80 -9.34 -6.68
C SER A 167 32.86 -9.41 -5.15
N CYS A 168 32.28 -10.44 -4.53
CA CYS A 168 32.29 -10.58 -3.08
C CYS A 168 33.68 -11.01 -2.58
N THR A 169 34.37 -10.12 -1.87
CA THR A 169 35.68 -10.38 -1.27
C THR A 169 35.63 -11.35 -0.10
N PHE A 170 34.48 -11.48 0.56
CA PHE A 170 34.27 -12.38 1.71
C PHE A 170 34.04 -13.84 1.32
N LYS A 171 33.69 -14.15 0.07
CA LYS A 171 33.53 -15.53 -0.43
C LYS A 171 32.70 -16.41 0.54
N THR A 172 33.23 -17.52 1.04
CA THR A 172 32.57 -18.45 1.97
C THR A 172 32.48 -17.95 3.42
N SER A 173 33.08 -16.80 3.75
CA SER A 173 32.91 -16.15 5.07
C SER A 173 31.86 -15.05 5.07
N CYS A 174 31.23 -14.76 3.92
CA CYS A 174 30.16 -13.77 3.82
C CYS A 174 29.00 -14.10 4.77
N LYS A 175 28.31 -13.08 5.30
CA LYS A 175 27.13 -13.29 6.17
C LYS A 175 25.80 -13.05 5.45
N LYS A 176 25.87 -12.77 4.14
CA LYS A 176 24.77 -12.50 3.21
C LYS A 176 24.58 -13.69 2.26
N LEU A 177 23.37 -13.91 1.77
CA LEU A 177 23.08 -15.07 0.92
C LEU A 177 23.73 -14.95 -0.46
N HIS A 178 24.52 -15.95 -0.83
CA HIS A 178 25.11 -16.08 -2.17
C HIS A 178 24.15 -16.84 -3.09
N MET A 179 23.10 -16.12 -3.52
CA MET A 179 22.09 -16.61 -4.45
C MET A 179 21.80 -15.54 -5.52
N CYS A 180 21.31 -15.97 -6.67
CA CYS A 180 20.88 -15.10 -7.74
C CYS A 180 19.69 -14.24 -7.28
N GLN A 181 19.88 -12.93 -7.22
CA GLN A 181 18.84 -11.99 -6.80
C GLN A 181 17.65 -12.02 -7.77
N HIS A 182 17.92 -11.99 -9.08
CA HIS A 182 16.90 -12.07 -10.13
C HIS A 182 16.12 -13.40 -10.11
N PHE A 183 16.76 -14.48 -9.66
CA PHE A 183 16.05 -15.76 -9.53
C PHE A 183 15.05 -15.72 -8.40
N LEU A 184 15.45 -15.19 -7.23
CA LEU A 184 14.54 -14.99 -6.10
C LEU A 184 13.43 -13.99 -6.43
N GLN A 185 13.71 -13.02 -7.31
CA GLN A 185 12.74 -12.03 -7.82
C GLN A 185 11.81 -12.59 -8.92
N GLY A 186 12.14 -13.74 -9.51
CA GLY A 186 11.35 -14.37 -10.58
C GLY A 186 11.58 -13.79 -11.98
N ASP A 187 12.60 -12.94 -12.17
CA ASP A 187 12.90 -12.24 -13.43
C ASP A 187 14.25 -12.66 -14.07
N CYS A 188 14.88 -13.73 -13.55
CA CYS A 188 16.14 -14.23 -14.09
C CYS A 188 16.01 -14.76 -15.53
N ARG A 189 16.51 -14.00 -16.50
CA ARG A 189 16.49 -14.33 -17.94
C ARG A 189 17.43 -15.45 -18.36
N PHE A 190 18.37 -15.84 -17.49
CA PHE A 190 19.41 -16.81 -17.83
C PHE A 190 19.04 -18.24 -17.44
N MET A 191 17.98 -18.45 -16.65
CA MET A 191 17.48 -19.78 -16.27
C MET A 191 18.63 -20.73 -15.85
N SER A 192 18.78 -21.89 -16.50
CA SER A 192 19.86 -22.87 -16.23
C SER A 192 21.26 -22.41 -16.62
N SER A 193 21.38 -21.37 -17.45
CA SER A 193 22.66 -20.78 -17.89
C SER A 193 23.12 -19.62 -17.00
N CYS A 194 22.39 -19.33 -15.92
CA CYS A 194 22.75 -18.24 -15.02
C CYS A 194 24.08 -18.50 -14.32
N LYS A 195 24.96 -17.49 -14.35
CA LYS A 195 26.26 -17.52 -13.64
C LYS A 195 26.13 -17.43 -12.11
N ARG A 196 24.92 -17.19 -11.60
CA ARG A 196 24.60 -17.09 -10.16
C ARG A 196 23.72 -18.25 -9.75
N SER A 197 23.94 -18.76 -8.53
CA SER A 197 23.26 -19.96 -8.06
C SER A 197 21.75 -19.74 -7.92
N HIS A 198 20.97 -20.61 -8.55
CA HIS A 198 19.52 -20.75 -8.35
C HIS A 198 19.19 -21.77 -7.26
N LYS A 199 20.20 -22.44 -6.70
CA LYS A 199 20.07 -23.36 -5.57
C LYS A 199 20.63 -22.72 -4.32
N ILE A 200 20.13 -23.14 -3.17
CA ILE A 200 20.75 -22.80 -1.89
C ILE A 200 22.10 -23.51 -1.86
N THR A 201 23.16 -22.71 -1.75
CA THR A 201 24.53 -23.21 -1.63
C THR A 201 24.78 -23.68 -0.20
N ALA A 202 25.72 -24.60 0.03
CA ALA A 202 26.09 -25.04 1.39
C ALA A 202 26.44 -23.86 2.33
N HIS A 203 27.01 -22.79 1.77
CA HIS A 203 27.25 -21.55 2.51
C HIS A 203 25.95 -20.85 2.94
N ALA A 204 24.98 -20.70 2.02
CA ALA A 204 23.68 -20.12 2.31
C ALA A 204 22.89 -20.98 3.31
N GLU A 205 22.93 -22.30 3.16
CA GLU A 205 22.34 -23.28 4.09
C GLU A 205 22.90 -23.12 5.51
N GLY A 206 24.23 -23.07 5.67
CA GLY A 206 24.85 -22.85 6.98
C GLY A 206 24.46 -21.52 7.64
N ILE A 207 24.24 -20.46 6.85
CA ILE A 207 23.72 -19.18 7.34
C ILE A 207 22.28 -19.30 7.82
N LEU A 208 21.43 -20.00 7.06
CA LEU A 208 20.00 -20.15 7.37
C LEU A 208 19.79 -21.05 8.59
N LEU A 209 20.52 -22.16 8.68
CA LEU A 209 20.55 -23.05 9.84
C LEU A 209 21.08 -22.33 11.09
N GLY A 210 22.17 -21.57 10.96
CA GLY A 210 22.72 -20.77 12.06
C GLY A 210 21.74 -19.71 12.59
N ARG A 211 20.72 -19.35 11.81
CA ARG A 211 19.65 -18.42 12.20
C ARG A 211 18.38 -19.12 12.68
N GLY A 212 18.35 -20.45 12.70
CA GLY A 212 17.31 -21.26 13.32
C GLY A 212 16.23 -21.78 12.37
N LEU A 213 16.40 -21.66 11.05
CA LEU A 213 15.44 -22.23 10.10
C LEU A 213 15.62 -23.75 10.00
N SER A 214 14.53 -24.49 9.83
CA SER A 214 14.58 -25.95 9.60
C SER A 214 15.06 -26.29 8.19
N ASP A 215 15.67 -27.47 8.02
CA ASP A 215 16.11 -27.97 6.71
C ASP A 215 14.96 -28.01 5.68
N ASP A 216 13.77 -28.43 6.12
CA ASP A 216 12.57 -28.52 5.29
C ASP A 216 12.12 -27.14 4.77
N PHE A 217 12.11 -26.13 5.64
CA PHE A 217 11.77 -24.77 5.25
C PHE A 217 12.85 -24.13 4.38
N ILE A 218 14.13 -24.42 4.66
CA ILE A 218 15.26 -23.98 3.83
C ILE A 218 15.12 -24.55 2.42
N TYR A 219 14.86 -25.84 2.28
CA TYR A 219 14.68 -26.50 0.99
C TYR A 219 13.62 -25.81 0.11
N HIS A 220 12.50 -25.40 0.71
CA HIS A 220 11.41 -24.73 0.01
C HIS A 220 11.57 -23.21 -0.17
N LEU A 221 12.52 -22.58 0.53
CA LEU A 221 12.69 -21.13 0.57
C LEU A 221 12.75 -20.45 -0.81
N PRO A 222 13.48 -20.98 -1.82
CA PRO A 222 13.53 -20.34 -3.13
C PRO A 222 12.16 -20.34 -3.83
N SER A 223 11.41 -21.44 -3.70
CA SER A 223 10.04 -21.55 -4.21
C SER A 223 9.11 -20.58 -3.49
N ILE A 224 9.22 -20.42 -2.17
CA ILE A 224 8.41 -19.46 -1.38
C ILE A 224 8.64 -18.03 -1.88
N TYR A 225 9.88 -17.63 -2.15
CA TYR A 225 10.20 -16.31 -2.71
C TYR A 225 9.61 -16.10 -4.11
N ILE A 226 9.83 -17.07 -5.01
CA ILE A 226 9.28 -17.03 -6.38
C ILE A 226 7.75 -16.99 -6.35
N ASN A 227 7.13 -17.83 -5.51
CA ASN A 227 5.69 -17.89 -5.34
C ASN A 227 5.15 -16.57 -4.81
N SER A 228 5.82 -15.97 -3.81
CA SER A 228 5.41 -14.67 -3.26
C SER A 228 5.44 -13.57 -4.31
N ASN A 229 6.50 -13.51 -5.12
CA ASN A 229 6.59 -12.55 -6.21
C ASN A 229 5.55 -12.79 -7.29
N ASN A 230 5.30 -14.03 -7.69
CA ASN A 230 4.23 -14.34 -8.63
C ASN A 230 2.84 -13.99 -8.08
N ILE A 231 2.58 -14.24 -6.80
CA ILE A 231 1.33 -13.82 -6.13
C ILE A 231 1.22 -12.29 -6.10
N ASN A 232 2.31 -11.56 -5.84
CA ASN A 232 2.31 -10.10 -5.82
C ASN A 232 2.20 -9.48 -7.22
N ASN A 233 2.88 -10.04 -8.22
CA ASN A 233 2.78 -9.64 -9.63
C ASN A 233 1.39 -9.93 -10.17
N TYR A 234 0.80 -11.06 -9.78
CA TYR A 234 -0.60 -11.36 -10.04
C TYR A 234 -1.53 -10.33 -9.40
N ARG A 235 -1.25 -9.85 -8.18
CA ARG A 235 -1.98 -8.73 -7.56
C ARG A 235 -1.77 -7.38 -8.29
N ALA A 236 -0.61 -7.16 -8.91
CA ALA A 236 -0.25 -5.94 -9.62
C ALA A 236 -0.81 -5.88 -11.05
N SER A 237 -0.80 -7.01 -11.78
CA SER A 237 -1.40 -7.18 -13.11
C SER A 237 -2.92 -6.97 -13.12
N CYS A 238 -3.59 -7.04 -11.96
CA CYS A 238 -5.00 -6.67 -11.81
C CYS A 238 -5.31 -5.17 -12.01
N ARG A 239 -4.33 -4.32 -12.34
CA ARG A 239 -4.56 -2.90 -12.68
C ARG A 239 -4.90 -2.65 -14.16
N GLU A 240 -4.62 -3.58 -15.08
CA GLU A 240 -4.71 -3.29 -16.53
C GLU A 240 -5.78 -4.04 -17.32
N GLU A 241 -6.44 -5.08 -16.82
CA GLU A 241 -7.50 -5.75 -17.59
C GLU A 241 -8.75 -6.02 -16.76
N ALA A 242 -9.75 -5.18 -16.99
CA ALA A 242 -11.14 -5.42 -16.67
C ALA A 242 -11.70 -6.55 -17.57
N ALA A 243 -11.29 -7.79 -17.33
CA ALA A 243 -12.01 -9.00 -17.75
C ALA A 243 -11.42 -10.23 -17.04
N GLN A 244 -12.27 -10.97 -16.32
CA GLN A 244 -12.04 -12.32 -15.78
C GLN A 244 -11.20 -12.45 -14.48
N ASP A 245 -11.91 -12.24 -13.38
CA ASP A 245 -12.05 -13.19 -12.25
C ASP A 245 -10.81 -13.62 -11.45
N LYS A 246 -9.88 -12.68 -11.25
CA LYS A 246 -8.57 -13.01 -10.69
C LYS A 246 -8.07 -12.06 -9.60
N CYS A 247 -8.95 -11.42 -8.83
CA CYS A 247 -8.52 -10.63 -7.68
C CYS A 247 -9.05 -11.17 -6.34
N LEU A 248 -8.28 -10.92 -5.27
CA LEU A 248 -8.48 -11.41 -3.89
C LEU A 248 -9.55 -10.63 -3.11
N ARG A 249 -10.18 -9.64 -3.75
CA ARG A 249 -11.37 -8.96 -3.26
C ARG A 249 -12.57 -9.53 -4.01
N VAL A 250 -13.77 -9.44 -3.46
CA VAL A 250 -14.97 -9.78 -4.23
C VAL A 250 -15.10 -8.75 -5.36
N HIS A 251 -14.94 -9.20 -6.61
CA HIS A 251 -15.18 -8.38 -7.78
C HIS A 251 -16.62 -8.53 -8.19
N PHE A 252 -17.30 -7.40 -8.24
CA PHE A 252 -18.66 -7.33 -8.71
C PHE A 252 -18.80 -6.07 -9.55
N HIS A 253 -19.67 -6.13 -10.56
CA HIS A 253 -19.88 -5.02 -11.50
C HIS A 253 -20.58 -3.81 -10.84
N LEU A 254 -21.05 -3.97 -9.60
CA LEU A 254 -21.66 -2.94 -8.77
C LEU A 254 -20.84 -2.74 -7.48
N PRO A 255 -20.89 -1.55 -6.84
CA PRO A 255 -20.17 -1.26 -5.59
C PRO A 255 -20.75 -1.98 -4.35
N TYR A 256 -21.75 -2.84 -4.56
CA TYR A 256 -22.42 -3.64 -3.54
C TYR A 256 -22.75 -5.02 -4.08
N LYS A 257 -22.86 -6.01 -3.18
CA LYS A 257 -23.28 -7.37 -3.53
C LYS A 257 -24.14 -7.96 -2.41
N TRP A 258 -25.24 -8.62 -2.76
CA TRP A 258 -26.15 -9.26 -1.80
C TRP A 258 -26.07 -10.78 -1.88
N GLU A 259 -25.84 -11.41 -0.73
CA GLU A 259 -25.65 -12.85 -0.64
C GLU A 259 -26.50 -13.45 0.49
N MET A 260 -27.00 -14.66 0.29
CA MET A 260 -27.69 -15.44 1.32
C MET A 260 -26.87 -16.67 1.71
N LEU A 261 -26.94 -17.05 2.99
CA LEU A 261 -26.28 -18.24 3.49
C LEU A 261 -27.12 -19.48 3.15
N ASN A 262 -26.60 -20.34 2.28
CA ASN A 262 -27.20 -21.62 1.93
C ASN A 262 -26.32 -22.76 2.42
N GLY A 263 -26.75 -23.42 3.50
CA GLY A 263 -25.93 -24.39 4.22
C GLY A 263 -24.69 -23.73 4.84
N SER A 264 -23.51 -23.99 4.29
CA SER A 264 -22.22 -23.41 4.72
C SER A 264 -21.62 -22.40 3.73
N ALA A 265 -22.30 -22.12 2.61
CA ALA A 265 -21.79 -21.24 1.56
C ALA A 265 -22.67 -20.01 1.37
N TRP A 266 -22.05 -18.88 1.01
CA TRP A 266 -22.76 -17.66 0.63
C TRP A 266 -23.04 -17.68 -0.87
N THR A 267 -24.29 -17.47 -1.26
CA THR A 267 -24.75 -17.48 -2.66
C THR A 267 -25.45 -16.18 -3.03
N ASP A 268 -25.20 -15.70 -4.24
CA ASP A 268 -25.74 -14.47 -4.81
C ASP A 268 -27.29 -14.46 -4.86
N LEU A 269 -27.89 -13.33 -4.50
CA LEU A 269 -29.34 -13.11 -4.65
C LEU A 269 -29.66 -12.59 -6.08
N PRO A 270 -30.74 -13.05 -6.74
CA PRO A 270 -31.01 -12.70 -8.14
C PRO A 270 -31.47 -11.25 -8.37
N ASP A 271 -32.18 -10.63 -7.42
CA ASP A 271 -32.78 -9.29 -7.56
C ASP A 271 -31.96 -8.19 -6.85
N MET A 272 -30.63 -8.22 -6.95
CA MET A 272 -29.74 -7.39 -6.10
C MET A 272 -29.97 -5.89 -6.23
N GLU A 273 -30.24 -5.38 -7.43
CA GLU A 273 -30.41 -3.94 -7.65
C GLU A 273 -31.71 -3.43 -7.02
N GLU A 274 -32.81 -4.19 -7.12
CA GLU A 274 -34.08 -3.85 -6.47
C GLU A 274 -33.99 -4.00 -4.95
N ILE A 275 -33.26 -5.02 -4.45
CA ILE A 275 -32.97 -5.17 -3.03
C ILE A 275 -32.14 -3.98 -2.52
N GLU A 276 -31.09 -3.59 -3.25
CA GLU A 276 -30.25 -2.44 -2.90
C GLU A 276 -31.05 -1.15 -2.90
N LYS A 277 -31.83 -0.90 -3.96
CA LYS A 277 -32.69 0.28 -4.07
C LYS A 277 -33.68 0.36 -2.91
N ALA A 278 -34.27 -0.78 -2.53
CA ALA A 278 -35.13 -0.87 -1.36
C ALA A 278 -34.35 -0.61 -0.07
N PHE A 279 -33.14 -1.16 0.08
CA PHE A 279 -32.29 -0.98 1.25
C PHE A 279 -31.84 0.47 1.43
N CYS A 280 -31.39 1.13 0.36
CA CYS A 280 -30.94 2.53 0.35
C CYS A 280 -32.00 3.50 0.88
N ASN A 281 -33.28 3.18 0.72
CA ASN A 281 -34.36 3.98 1.28
C ASN A 281 -34.48 3.73 2.80
N PRO A 282 -34.21 4.73 3.65
CA PRO A 282 -34.26 4.56 5.10
C PRO A 282 -35.67 4.26 5.60
N ALA A 283 -36.75 4.49 4.85
CA ALA A 283 -38.11 4.12 5.25
C ALA A 283 -38.37 2.62 5.18
N ASN A 284 -37.65 1.88 4.33
CA ASN A 284 -37.87 0.47 4.12
C ASN A 284 -37.18 -0.38 5.18
N THR A 285 -37.91 -1.37 5.69
CA THR A 285 -37.40 -2.43 6.58
C THR A 285 -37.35 -3.79 5.90
N ILE A 286 -37.98 -3.93 4.74
CA ILE A 286 -38.00 -5.17 3.94
C ILE A 286 -37.79 -4.85 2.46
N SER A 287 -37.26 -5.82 1.70
CA SER A 287 -37.18 -5.74 0.24
C SER A 287 -38.52 -6.09 -0.43
N GLY A 288 -38.62 -5.82 -1.73
CA GLY A 288 -39.63 -6.46 -2.59
C GLY A 288 -39.34 -7.95 -2.81
N GLY A 289 -40.33 -8.68 -3.36
CA GLY A 289 -40.23 -10.10 -3.74
C GLY A 289 -40.74 -11.09 -2.68
N SER A 290 -40.82 -12.38 -3.07
CA SER A 290 -41.25 -13.47 -2.18
C SER A 290 -40.27 -14.64 -2.24
N PRO A 291 -39.58 -15.00 -1.13
CA PRO A 291 -39.57 -14.33 0.17
C PRO A 291 -38.75 -13.02 0.14
N ALA A 292 -39.19 -12.01 0.90
CA ALA A 292 -38.49 -10.73 1.05
C ALA A 292 -37.28 -10.84 2.00
N VAL A 293 -36.30 -9.94 1.82
CA VAL A 293 -35.19 -9.72 2.76
C VAL A 293 -35.65 -8.74 3.83
N ASP A 294 -35.53 -9.13 5.10
CA ASP A 294 -35.67 -8.25 6.26
C ASP A 294 -34.34 -7.55 6.55
N PHE A 295 -34.32 -6.22 6.41
CA PHE A 295 -33.14 -5.39 6.57
C PHE A 295 -32.77 -5.09 8.03
N LEU A 296 -33.68 -5.35 8.97
CA LEU A 296 -33.40 -5.18 10.40
C LEU A 296 -32.75 -6.43 10.97
N THR A 297 -33.26 -7.60 10.59
CA THR A 297 -32.73 -8.90 11.07
C THR A 297 -31.66 -9.48 10.15
N MET A 298 -31.49 -8.91 8.96
CA MET A 298 -30.61 -9.41 7.89
C MET A 298 -30.91 -10.87 7.55
N ARG A 299 -32.19 -11.18 7.29
CA ARG A 299 -32.69 -12.53 7.00
C ARG A 299 -33.62 -12.57 5.80
N ARG A 300 -33.69 -13.71 5.12
CA ARG A 300 -34.67 -14.02 4.07
C ARG A 300 -35.30 -15.37 4.40
N GLY A 301 -36.52 -15.36 4.93
CA GLY A 301 -37.10 -16.54 5.58
C GLY A 301 -36.25 -16.95 6.79
N SER A 302 -35.76 -18.19 6.82
CA SER A 302 -34.85 -18.69 7.87
C SER A 302 -33.37 -18.43 7.59
N ALA A 303 -32.99 -18.08 6.36
CA ALA A 303 -31.59 -17.92 5.94
C ALA A 303 -31.04 -16.54 6.31
N SER A 304 -29.77 -16.48 6.76
CA SER A 304 -29.05 -15.22 6.96
C SER A 304 -28.67 -14.59 5.62
N VAL A 305 -28.70 -13.26 5.55
CA VAL A 305 -28.34 -12.46 4.37
C VAL A 305 -27.24 -11.49 4.75
N ARG A 306 -26.34 -11.17 3.82
CA ARG A 306 -25.34 -10.12 3.99
C ARG A 306 -25.25 -9.21 2.76
N ARG A 307 -24.92 -7.95 3.02
CA ARG A 307 -24.53 -6.97 2.01
C ARG A 307 -23.03 -6.76 2.08
N LEU A 308 -22.33 -7.08 1.00
CA LEU A 308 -20.93 -6.71 0.82
C LEU A 308 -20.87 -5.31 0.22
N SER A 309 -19.95 -4.49 0.71
CA SER A 309 -19.80 -3.08 0.32
C SER A 309 -18.35 -2.82 -0.06
N THR A 310 -18.12 -1.92 -1.01
CA THR A 310 -16.80 -1.32 -1.16
C THR A 310 -16.47 -0.41 0.03
N VAL A 311 -15.21 -0.01 0.15
CA VAL A 311 -14.75 0.86 1.24
C VAL A 311 -15.51 2.19 1.25
N SER A 312 -15.73 2.76 2.43
CA SER A 312 -16.48 4.01 2.62
C SER A 312 -15.78 5.18 1.90
N SER A 313 -16.56 6.03 1.24
CA SER A 313 -16.09 7.22 0.51
C SER A 313 -15.25 8.14 1.39
N VAL A 314 -15.55 8.24 2.69
CA VAL A 314 -14.82 9.12 3.62
C VAL A 314 -13.39 8.65 3.95
N THR A 315 -13.05 7.40 3.61
CA THR A 315 -11.73 6.80 3.90
C THR A 315 -10.79 6.77 2.71
N LYS A 316 -11.29 7.15 1.53
CA LYS A 316 -10.54 7.13 0.28
C LYS A 316 -10.62 8.48 -0.41
N PRO A 317 -9.57 8.87 -1.13
CA PRO A 317 -9.63 10.09 -1.92
C PRO A 317 -10.71 10.02 -3.03
N PRO A 318 -11.20 11.17 -3.54
CA PRO A 318 -12.29 11.23 -4.52
C PRO A 318 -12.09 10.47 -5.85
N HIS A 319 -10.84 10.17 -6.23
CA HIS A 319 -10.52 9.37 -7.41
C HIS A 319 -10.78 7.87 -7.23
N PHE A 320 -11.10 7.40 -6.02
CA PHE A 320 -11.62 6.04 -5.82
C PHE A 320 -13.12 6.04 -6.13
N ILE A 321 -13.45 5.98 -7.43
CA ILE A 321 -14.84 6.09 -7.91
C ILE A 321 -15.76 4.94 -7.47
N LEU A 322 -15.21 3.81 -7.05
CA LEU A 322 -15.96 2.63 -6.61
C LEU A 322 -16.21 2.58 -5.11
N THR A 323 -16.06 3.69 -4.38
CA THR A 323 -16.34 3.76 -2.94
C THR A 323 -17.84 3.76 -2.64
N THR A 324 -18.24 3.22 -1.49
CA THR A 324 -19.63 3.30 -1.03
C THR A 324 -19.84 4.63 -0.30
N ASP A 325 -20.75 5.45 -0.80
CA ASP A 325 -21.16 6.68 -0.12
C ASP A 325 -22.25 6.37 0.90
N TRP A 326 -21.98 6.63 2.19
CA TRP A 326 -22.88 6.32 3.29
C TRP A 326 -23.56 7.58 3.82
N ALA A 327 -24.88 7.55 3.87
CA ALA A 327 -25.72 8.59 4.44
C ALA A 327 -26.34 8.14 5.76
N TRP A 328 -26.49 9.09 6.67
CA TRP A 328 -27.07 8.89 7.99
C TRP A 328 -28.38 9.65 8.08
N TYR A 329 -29.39 9.02 8.68
CA TYR A 329 -30.74 9.55 8.80
C TYR A 329 -31.24 9.44 10.23
N TRP A 330 -32.08 10.38 10.64
CA TRP A 330 -32.87 10.29 11.86
C TRP A 330 -34.36 10.38 11.53
N ARG A 331 -35.18 9.70 12.34
CA ARG A 331 -36.63 9.73 12.18
C ARG A 331 -37.22 10.91 12.95
N ASN A 332 -37.90 11.79 12.23
CA ASN A 332 -38.55 12.95 12.81
C ASN A 332 -39.92 12.61 13.44
N GLU A 333 -40.53 13.61 14.07
CA GLU A 333 -41.78 13.49 14.81
C GLU A 333 -42.98 13.11 13.91
N TYR A 334 -42.89 13.43 12.62
CA TYR A 334 -43.87 13.04 11.61
C TYR A 334 -43.60 11.65 11.02
N GLY A 335 -42.64 10.91 11.58
CA GLY A 335 -42.23 9.60 11.12
C GLY A 335 -41.40 9.58 9.83
N LYS A 336 -40.98 10.74 9.31
CA LYS A 336 -40.15 10.86 8.10
C LYS A 336 -38.66 10.78 8.44
N TRP A 337 -37.89 10.15 7.56
CA TRP A 337 -36.44 10.06 7.66
C TRP A 337 -35.78 11.31 7.09
N VAL A 338 -34.95 11.97 7.87
CA VAL A 338 -34.24 13.20 7.52
C VAL A 338 -32.74 12.92 7.55
N GLU A 339 -32.01 13.31 6.50
CA GLU A 339 -30.57 13.11 6.42
C GLU A 339 -29.81 14.10 7.31
N TYR A 340 -28.81 13.63 8.04
CA TYR A 340 -27.90 14.50 8.79
C TYR A 340 -27.04 15.32 7.82
N GLY A 341 -27.02 16.65 8.01
CA GLY A 341 -26.31 17.58 7.12
C GLY A 341 -27.19 18.22 6.03
N ASN A 342 -28.41 17.73 5.80
CA ASN A 342 -29.28 18.24 4.74
C ASN A 342 -30.22 19.34 5.30
N GLN A 343 -29.94 20.59 4.95
CA GLN A 343 -30.76 21.74 5.35
C GLN A 343 -31.90 21.97 4.35
N MET A 344 -33.15 21.87 4.81
CA MET A 344 -34.32 22.39 4.08
C MET A 344 -34.56 23.89 4.31
N SER A 345 -33.72 24.60 5.07
CA SER A 345 -33.91 26.04 5.33
C SER A 345 -32.60 26.82 5.39
N THR A 346 -32.59 27.95 4.70
CA THR A 346 -31.49 28.88 4.39
C THR A 346 -30.94 29.70 5.57
N LEU A 347 -31.01 29.20 6.81
CA LEU A 347 -30.51 29.91 7.99
C LEU A 347 -29.74 28.99 8.93
N GLN A 348 -28.43 29.26 9.01
CA GLN A 348 -27.49 28.95 10.09
C GLN A 348 -26.95 27.52 10.35
N VAL A 349 -25.61 27.54 10.45
CA VAL A 349 -24.57 26.69 11.07
C VAL A 349 -25.01 26.04 12.40
N SER A 350 -24.75 24.80 12.79
CA SER A 350 -23.96 23.67 12.28
C SER A 350 -24.70 22.38 12.66
N CYS A 351 -25.23 21.66 11.68
CA CYS A 351 -25.70 20.29 11.90
C CYS A 351 -24.54 19.32 11.61
N ILE A 352 -24.39 18.31 12.46
CA ILE A 352 -23.44 17.24 12.17
C ILE A 352 -23.79 16.61 10.81
N SER A 353 -22.79 16.44 9.95
CA SER A 353 -22.99 15.88 8.62
C SER A 353 -22.97 14.35 8.65
N SER A 354 -23.61 13.72 7.66
CA SER A 354 -23.47 12.29 7.41
C SER A 354 -22.00 11.86 7.28
N GLU A 355 -21.14 12.70 6.68
CA GLU A 355 -19.71 12.44 6.56
C GLU A 355 -19.01 12.37 7.93
N ALA A 356 -19.33 13.29 8.84
CA ALA A 356 -18.75 13.32 10.18
C ALA A 356 -19.19 12.11 11.02
N LEU A 357 -20.48 11.75 10.94
CA LEU A 357 -21.02 10.54 11.57
C LEU A 357 -20.36 9.27 11.03
N GLU A 358 -20.18 9.19 9.71
CA GLU A 358 -19.53 8.06 9.08
C GLU A 358 -18.06 7.91 9.51
N LYS A 359 -17.29 9.01 9.58
CA LYS A 359 -15.92 8.97 10.11
C LYS A 359 -15.87 8.50 11.55
N ALA A 360 -16.77 8.98 12.41
CA ALA A 360 -16.85 8.57 13.80
C ALA A 360 -17.24 7.08 13.96
N PHE A 361 -18.23 6.62 13.19
CA PHE A 361 -18.66 5.22 13.17
C PHE A 361 -17.53 4.27 12.73
N LEU A 362 -16.73 4.69 11.73
CA LEU A 362 -15.59 3.89 11.28
C LEU A 362 -14.43 3.85 12.29
N ALA A 363 -14.32 4.87 13.15
CA ALA A 363 -13.35 4.90 14.23
C ALA A 363 -13.78 4.02 15.42
N ASP A 364 -15.07 4.07 15.79
CA ASP A 364 -15.68 3.23 16.82
C ASP A 364 -17.17 3.01 16.55
N GLY A 365 -17.49 1.89 15.91
CA GLY A 365 -18.88 1.54 15.53
C GLY A 365 -19.76 1.09 16.69
N SER A 366 -19.17 0.89 17.88
CA SER A 366 -19.90 0.55 19.12
C SER A 366 -20.04 1.73 20.07
N GLY A 367 -19.36 2.83 19.76
CA GLY A 367 -19.28 4.02 20.59
C GLY A 367 -20.47 4.95 20.47
N VAL A 368 -20.29 6.11 21.06
CA VAL A 368 -21.25 7.22 21.06
C VAL A 368 -20.59 8.48 20.54
N LEU A 369 -21.37 9.34 19.89
CA LEU A 369 -20.91 10.64 19.42
C LEU A 369 -21.83 11.75 19.94
N ALA A 370 -21.25 12.66 20.72
CA ALA A 370 -21.95 13.84 21.21
C ALA A 370 -21.81 15.01 20.23
N PHE A 371 -22.89 15.75 20.02
CA PHE A 371 -22.90 16.99 19.25
C PHE A 371 -23.97 17.93 19.77
N SER A 372 -23.87 19.22 19.42
CA SER A 372 -24.84 20.24 19.83
C SER A 372 -25.49 20.87 18.61
N VAL A 373 -26.79 21.13 18.69
CA VAL A 373 -27.54 21.90 17.70
C VAL A 373 -28.33 22.95 18.46
N GLU A 374 -28.04 24.22 18.19
CA GLU A 374 -28.58 25.36 18.94
C GLU A 374 -28.33 25.22 20.46
N GLN A 375 -29.39 25.21 21.28
CA GLN A 375 -29.33 25.05 22.74
C GLN A 375 -29.42 23.59 23.19
N HIS A 376 -29.54 22.64 22.26
CA HIS A 376 -29.78 21.24 22.56
C HIS A 376 -28.51 20.40 22.38
N GLN A 377 -28.23 19.54 23.36
CA GLN A 377 -27.18 18.54 23.28
C GLN A 377 -27.77 17.18 22.92
N TYR A 378 -27.13 16.51 21.97
CA TYR A 378 -27.54 15.21 21.48
C TYR A 378 -26.38 14.21 21.54
N ILE A 379 -26.72 12.94 21.75
CA ILE A 379 -25.80 11.81 21.63
C ILE A 379 -26.37 10.85 20.60
N VAL A 380 -25.57 10.47 19.61
CA VAL A 380 -25.86 9.34 18.72
C VAL A 380 -25.12 8.12 19.28
N ASN A 381 -25.88 7.06 19.56
CA ASN A 381 -25.34 5.76 19.91
C ASN A 381 -25.36 4.87 18.66
N PHE A 382 -24.16 4.48 18.20
CA PHE A 382 -24.01 3.73 16.97
C PHE A 382 -24.41 2.25 17.11
N LYS A 383 -24.28 1.69 18.31
CA LYS A 383 -24.68 0.31 18.59
C LYS A 383 -26.19 0.14 18.57
N ASP A 384 -26.90 1.06 19.24
CA ASP A 384 -28.35 1.01 19.38
C ASP A 384 -29.07 1.68 18.21
N MET A 385 -28.33 2.39 17.35
CA MET A 385 -28.86 3.18 16.24
C MET A 385 -29.95 4.15 16.70
N ARG A 386 -29.62 4.93 17.74
CA ARG A 386 -30.51 5.91 18.37
C ARG A 386 -29.80 7.23 18.63
N GLN A 387 -30.56 8.31 18.50
CA GLN A 387 -30.18 9.64 18.98
C GLN A 387 -30.96 9.94 20.25
N GLU A 388 -30.31 10.48 21.26
CA GLU A 388 -30.93 10.94 22.51
C GLU A 388 -30.66 12.42 22.73
N ASN A 389 -31.68 13.16 23.17
CA ASN A 389 -31.50 14.52 23.67
C ASN A 389 -31.11 14.47 25.15
N CYS A 390 -29.96 15.03 25.52
CA CYS A 390 -29.43 14.93 26.88
C CYS A 390 -30.27 15.68 27.92
N GLN A 391 -31.06 16.68 27.51
CA GLN A 391 -31.85 17.52 28.41
C GLN A 391 -33.25 16.94 28.65
N TYR A 392 -33.91 16.46 27.59
CA TYR A 392 -35.29 15.99 27.65
C TYR A 392 -35.42 14.47 27.60
N GLN A 393 -34.31 13.74 27.46
CA GLN A 393 -34.23 12.27 27.33
C GLN A 393 -35.08 11.69 26.19
N THR A 394 -35.50 12.54 25.24
CA THR A 394 -36.25 12.10 24.07
C THR A 394 -35.34 11.32 23.14
N GLN A 395 -35.78 10.14 22.70
CA GLN A 395 -35.04 9.28 21.78
C GLN A 395 -35.64 9.29 20.38
N ARG A 396 -34.78 9.26 19.36
CA ARG A 396 -35.15 9.15 17.94
C ARG A 396 -34.39 8.01 17.30
N GLU A 397 -35.05 7.29 16.40
CA GLU A 397 -34.39 6.24 15.60
C GLU A 397 -33.37 6.85 14.64
N VAL A 398 -32.25 6.17 14.46
CA VAL A 398 -31.20 6.51 13.49
C VAL A 398 -31.04 5.36 12.50
N ARG A 399 -30.80 5.66 11.23
CA ARG A 399 -30.50 4.67 10.19
C ARG A 399 -29.31 5.12 9.36
N ARG A 400 -28.39 4.18 9.12
CA ARG A 400 -27.27 4.31 8.20
C ARG A 400 -27.62 3.56 6.92
N ARG A 401 -27.62 4.24 5.78
CA ARG A 401 -27.94 3.68 4.45
C ARG A 401 -26.96 4.17 3.39
N PRO A 402 -26.59 3.32 2.41
CA PRO A 402 -25.76 3.75 1.29
C PRO A 402 -26.59 4.59 0.32
N ARG A 403 -25.94 5.46 -0.47
CA ARG A 403 -26.59 6.06 -1.63
C ARG A 403 -26.67 5.02 -2.76
N PHE A 404 -27.84 4.94 -3.38
CA PHE A 404 -28.08 4.02 -4.48
C PHE A 404 -27.25 4.38 -5.71
N VAL A 405 -26.65 3.36 -6.33
CA VAL A 405 -25.88 3.48 -7.58
C VAL A 405 -26.39 2.39 -8.52
N SER A 406 -27.04 2.77 -9.62
CA SER A 406 -27.53 1.78 -10.59
C SER A 406 -26.39 1.20 -11.44
N ALA A 407 -26.67 0.10 -12.14
CA ALA A 407 -25.75 -0.43 -13.15
C ALA A 407 -25.41 0.63 -14.22
N GLN A 408 -26.39 1.44 -14.62
CA GLN A 408 -26.21 2.50 -15.61
C GLN A 408 -25.31 3.64 -15.10
N ASP A 409 -25.46 4.04 -13.83
CA ASP A 409 -24.61 5.05 -13.19
C ASP A 409 -23.14 4.59 -13.16
N MET A 410 -22.93 3.30 -12.90
CA MET A 410 -21.60 2.70 -12.86
C MET A 410 -20.93 2.73 -14.24
N GLU A 411 -21.65 2.34 -15.30
CA GLU A 411 -21.14 2.43 -16.67
C GLU A 411 -20.72 3.86 -17.06
N ASN A 412 -21.54 4.85 -16.70
CA ASN A 412 -21.26 6.25 -17.01
C ASN A 412 -20.03 6.77 -16.25
N LYS A 413 -19.86 6.37 -14.99
CA LYS A 413 -18.70 6.75 -14.15
C LYS A 413 -17.39 6.17 -14.69
N ILE A 414 -17.40 4.92 -15.16
CA ILE A 414 -16.25 4.26 -15.78
C ILE A 414 -15.91 4.89 -17.15
N LYS A 415 -16.92 5.19 -17.97
CA LYS A 415 -16.73 5.87 -19.27
C LYS A 415 -16.08 7.24 -19.11
N ARG A 416 -16.47 8.01 -18.08
CA ARG A 416 -15.88 9.33 -17.79
C ARG A 416 -14.40 9.23 -17.35
N GLU A 417 -14.05 8.28 -16.49
CA GLU A 417 -12.64 8.08 -16.08
C GLU A 417 -11.73 7.63 -17.23
N SER A 418 -12.21 6.75 -18.12
CA SER A 418 -11.43 6.34 -19.30
C SER A 418 -11.07 7.50 -20.23
N LEU A 419 -11.88 8.57 -20.21
CA LEU A 419 -11.65 9.80 -20.96
C LEU A 419 -10.74 10.80 -20.21
N GLU A 420 -10.79 10.83 -18.87
CA GLU A 420 -10.02 11.76 -18.03
C GLU A 420 -8.62 11.23 -17.62
N ALA A 421 -8.46 9.93 -17.41
CA ALA A 421 -7.20 9.29 -17.03
C ALA A 421 -6.13 9.24 -18.16
N LYS A 422 -6.48 9.66 -19.39
CA LYS A 422 -5.59 9.61 -20.56
C LYS A 422 -4.82 10.89 -20.87
N ALA A 423 -4.96 11.97 -20.09
CA ALA A 423 -4.22 13.19 -20.36
C ALA A 423 -2.78 13.12 -19.79
N MET A 424 -1.97 12.17 -20.27
CA MET A 424 -0.51 12.29 -20.14
C MET A 424 -0.06 13.62 -20.74
N PRO A 425 1.02 14.25 -20.22
CA PRO A 425 1.45 15.53 -20.75
C PRO A 425 1.68 15.45 -22.26
N ARG A 426 1.12 16.40 -23.00
CA ARG A 426 1.17 16.36 -24.48
C ARG A 426 2.60 16.38 -25.04
N HIS A 427 3.56 16.90 -24.26
CA HIS A 427 4.98 16.93 -24.62
C HIS A 427 5.71 15.60 -24.39
N TRP A 428 5.09 14.63 -23.70
CA TRP A 428 5.68 13.31 -23.52
C TRP A 428 5.69 12.52 -24.82
N ASP A 429 6.75 11.72 -24.96
CA ASP A 429 6.87 10.74 -26.02
C ASP A 429 6.01 9.54 -25.67
N GLN A 430 4.87 9.44 -26.33
CA GLN A 430 3.87 8.38 -26.12
C GLN A 430 4.42 6.99 -26.46
N SER A 431 5.47 6.90 -27.30
CA SER A 431 6.11 5.62 -27.64
C SER A 431 7.10 5.14 -26.57
N ALA A 432 7.48 6.02 -25.65
CA ALA A 432 8.44 5.78 -24.58
C ALA A 432 7.78 5.77 -23.19
N LEU A 433 6.53 5.30 -23.10
CA LEU A 433 5.81 5.12 -21.84
C LEU A 433 5.93 3.67 -21.36
N PRO A 434 6.64 3.40 -20.25
CA PRO A 434 6.64 2.08 -19.67
C PRO A 434 5.29 1.79 -18.98
N SER A 435 4.87 0.53 -18.94
CA SER A 435 3.69 0.11 -18.16
C SER A 435 3.94 0.20 -16.65
N ILE A 436 5.20 -0.01 -16.20
CA ILE A 436 5.64 0.16 -14.81
C ILE A 436 7.06 0.75 -14.80
N GLY A 437 7.32 1.66 -13.87
CA GLY A 437 8.63 2.29 -13.65
C GLY A 437 8.80 3.57 -14.46
N PHE A 438 10.03 3.86 -14.88
CA PHE A 438 10.35 5.07 -15.64
C PHE A 438 11.14 4.80 -16.92
N GLN A 439 11.01 5.71 -17.87
CA GLN A 439 11.90 5.81 -19.02
C GLN A 439 12.57 7.18 -19.03
N ARG A 440 13.87 7.22 -19.36
CA ARG A 440 14.59 8.47 -19.66
C ARG A 440 14.60 8.69 -21.16
N VAL A 441 14.05 9.81 -21.60
CA VAL A 441 13.99 10.23 -23.00
C VAL A 441 14.97 11.39 -23.20
N PRO A 442 16.09 11.20 -23.92
CA PRO A 442 17.02 12.27 -24.22
C PRO A 442 16.34 13.41 -24.99
N LEU A 443 16.49 14.63 -24.51
CA LEU A 443 16.00 15.81 -25.19
C LEU A 443 16.96 16.26 -26.28
N SER A 444 16.42 16.62 -27.43
CA SER A 444 17.21 17.10 -28.55
C SER A 444 17.55 18.59 -28.40
N PRO A 445 18.81 19.04 -28.58
CA PRO A 445 19.22 20.43 -28.36
C PRO A 445 18.53 21.49 -29.24
N ASP A 446 17.95 21.07 -30.37
CA ASP A 446 17.17 21.93 -31.26
C ASP A 446 15.75 22.22 -30.74
N LYS A 447 15.26 21.45 -29.77
CA LYS A 447 13.90 21.60 -29.22
C LYS A 447 13.85 22.69 -28.17
N GLU A 448 12.73 23.40 -28.15
CA GLU A 448 12.48 24.48 -27.20
C GLU A 448 12.54 24.01 -25.73
N GLU A 449 12.02 22.82 -25.46
CA GLU A 449 12.08 22.17 -24.15
C GLU A 449 13.52 22.04 -23.62
N PHE A 450 14.47 21.62 -24.46
CA PHE A 450 15.88 21.52 -24.07
C PHE A 450 16.45 22.91 -23.72
N ARG A 451 16.18 23.92 -24.56
CA ARG A 451 16.70 25.29 -24.36
C ARG A 451 16.16 25.92 -23.08
N GLN A 452 14.91 25.63 -22.73
CA GLN A 452 14.30 26.12 -21.49
C GLN A 452 14.99 25.54 -20.25
N VAL A 453 15.17 24.21 -20.21
CA VAL A 453 15.86 23.52 -19.11
C VAL A 453 17.34 23.93 -19.03
N GLN A 454 18.01 24.04 -20.19
CA GLN A 454 19.38 24.53 -20.26
C GLN A 454 19.49 25.97 -19.74
N GLY A 455 18.60 26.87 -20.18
CA GLY A 455 18.60 28.27 -19.82
C GLY A 455 18.36 28.50 -18.32
N SER A 456 17.43 27.75 -17.71
CA SER A 456 17.18 27.84 -16.27
C SER A 456 18.39 27.36 -15.45
N PHE A 457 19.03 26.27 -15.86
CA PHE A 457 20.21 25.71 -15.21
C PHE A 457 21.44 26.63 -15.34
N GLN A 458 21.74 27.09 -16.57
CA GLN A 458 22.93 27.91 -16.85
C GLN A 458 22.81 29.35 -16.33
N ARG A 459 21.60 29.81 -15.99
CA ARG A 459 21.37 31.13 -15.36
C ARG A 459 22.21 31.31 -14.09
N THR A 460 22.34 30.26 -13.28
CA THR A 460 23.09 30.32 -12.01
C THR A 460 24.37 29.48 -12.05
N LEU A 461 24.49 28.55 -13.00
CA LEU A 461 25.67 27.71 -13.18
C LEU A 461 26.20 27.74 -14.64
N PRO A 462 26.77 28.86 -15.12
CA PRO A 462 27.23 29.01 -16.52
C PRO A 462 28.58 28.32 -16.82
N SER A 463 29.36 28.01 -15.79
CA SER A 463 30.74 27.50 -15.89
C SER A 463 30.84 25.97 -16.05
N VAL A 464 29.82 25.35 -16.65
CA VAL A 464 29.75 23.91 -16.89
C VAL A 464 29.39 23.60 -18.33
N THR A 465 29.70 22.38 -18.76
CA THR A 465 29.30 21.82 -20.05
C THR A 465 28.22 20.78 -19.80
N ILE A 466 27.01 21.00 -20.33
CA ILE A 466 25.92 20.02 -20.30
C ILE A 466 26.26 18.91 -21.29
N GLU A 467 26.23 17.66 -20.83
CA GLU A 467 26.45 16.47 -21.65
C GLU A 467 25.14 15.99 -22.27
N LYS A 468 24.07 15.94 -21.46
CA LYS A 468 22.71 15.65 -21.92
C LYS A 468 21.67 16.11 -20.90
N ILE A 469 20.45 16.31 -21.40
CA ILE A 469 19.24 16.51 -20.61
C ILE A 469 18.28 15.38 -20.99
N GLU A 470 17.76 14.67 -20.01
CA GLU A 470 16.83 13.56 -20.22
C GLU A 470 15.51 13.91 -19.52
N ARG A 471 14.39 13.87 -20.24
CA ARG A 471 13.07 13.90 -19.64
C ARG A 471 12.78 12.56 -19.00
N ILE A 472 12.26 12.58 -17.79
CA ILE A 472 11.86 11.38 -17.08
C ILE A 472 10.37 11.20 -17.32
N GLN A 473 9.99 10.04 -17.85
CA GLN A 473 8.61 9.65 -18.08
C GLN A 473 8.29 8.48 -17.16
N ASN A 474 7.76 8.80 -15.99
CA ASN A 474 7.23 7.84 -15.04
C ASN A 474 5.71 8.10 -14.89
N PRO A 475 4.85 7.30 -15.56
CA PRO A 475 3.40 7.49 -15.49
C PRO A 475 2.84 7.37 -14.08
N SER A 476 3.32 6.40 -13.28
CA SER A 476 2.83 6.18 -11.92
C SER A 476 3.14 7.35 -10.98
N LEU A 477 4.36 7.89 -11.04
CA LEU A 477 4.70 9.08 -10.24
C LEU A 477 3.96 10.32 -10.72
N TRP A 478 3.70 10.44 -12.02
CA TRP A 478 2.94 11.56 -12.57
C TRP A 478 1.48 11.56 -12.11
N GLU A 479 0.84 10.39 -12.12
CA GLU A 479 -0.53 10.24 -11.62
C GLU A 479 -0.65 10.63 -10.14
N VAL A 480 0.28 10.17 -9.31
CA VAL A 480 0.32 10.50 -7.88
C VAL A 480 0.55 12.01 -7.67
N PHE A 481 1.47 12.61 -8.43
CA PHE A 481 1.74 14.04 -8.37
C PHE A 481 0.53 14.90 -8.78
N GLN A 482 -0.15 14.54 -9.88
CA GLN A 482 -1.36 15.24 -10.31
C GLN A 482 -2.50 15.06 -9.31
N TRP A 483 -2.64 13.88 -8.70
CA TRP A 483 -3.61 13.66 -7.64
C TRP A 483 -3.34 14.56 -6.42
N GLN A 484 -2.09 14.62 -5.96
CA GLN A 484 -1.69 15.47 -4.84
C GLN A 484 -1.99 16.95 -5.14
N LYS A 485 -1.72 17.41 -6.37
CA LYS A 485 -2.05 18.76 -6.83
C LYS A 485 -3.55 19.05 -6.72
N GLU A 486 -4.40 18.11 -7.14
CA GLU A 486 -5.85 18.29 -7.04
C GLU A 486 -6.34 18.30 -5.59
N GLN A 487 -5.73 17.49 -4.71
CA GLN A 487 -6.04 17.55 -3.27
C GLN A 487 -5.71 18.91 -2.64
N MET A 488 -4.54 19.46 -2.96
CA MET A 488 -4.13 20.79 -2.47
C MET A 488 -5.07 21.88 -3.01
N LYS A 489 -5.44 21.81 -4.29
CA LYS A 489 -6.41 22.72 -4.91
C LYS A 489 -7.76 22.71 -4.20
N MET A 490 -8.28 21.52 -3.89
CA MET A 490 -9.56 21.36 -3.19
C MET A 490 -9.51 21.92 -1.77
N ARG A 491 -8.41 21.72 -1.04
CA ARG A 491 -8.20 22.30 0.30
C ARG A 491 -8.15 23.83 0.29
N SER A 492 -7.61 24.41 -0.78
CA SER A 492 -7.52 25.87 -0.97
C SER A 492 -8.77 26.48 -1.62
N GLY A 493 -9.93 25.82 -1.51
CA GLY A 493 -11.20 26.32 -2.03
C GLY A 493 -11.28 26.40 -3.55
N GLY A 494 -10.49 25.59 -4.26
CA GLY A 494 -10.42 25.57 -5.73
C GLY A 494 -9.32 26.45 -6.33
N SER A 495 -8.57 27.19 -5.50
CA SER A 495 -7.48 28.07 -5.92
C SER A 495 -6.32 27.28 -6.55
N SER A 496 -5.66 27.86 -7.56
CA SER A 496 -4.48 27.24 -8.19
C SER A 496 -3.37 26.99 -7.17
N VAL A 497 -2.78 25.80 -7.19
CA VAL A 497 -1.65 25.42 -6.34
C VAL A 497 -0.34 25.99 -6.90
N ASP A 498 0.48 26.62 -6.06
CA ASP A 498 1.83 27.06 -6.43
C ASP A 498 2.71 25.82 -6.72
N GLU A 499 3.06 25.65 -7.99
CA GLU A 499 3.93 24.60 -8.52
C GLU A 499 5.19 25.26 -9.09
N ARG A 500 6.37 24.82 -8.63
CA ARG A 500 7.65 25.39 -9.04
C ARG A 500 8.57 24.34 -9.63
N PHE A 501 9.37 24.75 -10.62
CA PHE A 501 10.52 24.00 -11.10
C PHE A 501 11.73 24.32 -10.24
N LEU A 502 12.26 23.33 -9.53
CA LEU A 502 13.37 23.49 -8.60
C LEU A 502 14.48 22.46 -8.90
N PHE A 503 15.67 22.70 -8.37
CA PHE A 503 16.85 21.86 -8.60
C PHE A 503 17.15 20.99 -7.38
N HIS A 504 17.47 19.72 -7.63
CA HIS A 504 17.95 18.79 -6.59
C HIS A 504 19.26 18.13 -7.04
N GLY A 505 20.33 18.38 -6.30
CA GLY A 505 21.64 17.78 -6.54
C GLY A 505 21.74 16.44 -5.83
N THR A 506 22.27 15.43 -6.51
CA THR A 506 22.37 14.08 -5.95
C THR A 506 23.64 13.37 -6.42
N ASP A 507 24.01 12.29 -5.72
CA ASP A 507 24.97 11.32 -6.24
C ASP A 507 24.36 10.49 -7.37
N LYS A 508 25.19 10.14 -8.38
CA LYS A 508 24.78 9.28 -9.50
C LYS A 508 24.30 7.91 -9.06
N ALA A 509 24.80 7.39 -7.95
CA ALA A 509 24.45 6.07 -7.43
C ALA A 509 22.95 5.92 -7.08
N ILE A 510 22.25 7.03 -6.80
CA ILE A 510 20.84 7.01 -6.38
C ILE A 510 19.88 7.64 -7.42
N VAL A 511 20.39 8.04 -8.59
CA VAL A 511 19.56 8.65 -9.66
C VAL A 511 18.45 7.70 -10.11
N ASP A 512 18.78 6.45 -10.42
CA ASP A 512 17.78 5.49 -10.91
C ASP A 512 16.77 5.14 -9.81
N THR A 513 17.20 5.11 -8.54
CA THR A 513 16.30 4.95 -7.39
C THR A 513 15.32 6.11 -7.26
N ILE A 514 15.77 7.36 -7.41
CA ILE A 514 14.88 8.54 -7.37
C ILE A 514 13.88 8.52 -8.53
N CYS A 515 14.32 8.14 -9.74
CA CYS A 515 13.42 8.05 -10.89
C CYS A 515 12.34 6.96 -10.72
N GLU A 516 12.65 5.87 -10.02
CA GLU A 516 11.75 4.74 -9.79
C GLU A 516 10.83 4.97 -8.57
N GLU A 517 11.40 5.37 -7.44
CA GLU A 517 10.74 5.35 -6.12
C GLU A 517 10.35 6.75 -5.59
N ASN A 518 10.71 7.81 -6.35
CA ASN A 518 10.59 9.22 -5.98
C ASN A 518 11.56 9.65 -4.85
N PHE A 519 11.53 10.93 -4.48
CA PHE A 519 12.37 11.47 -3.39
C PHE A 519 11.84 11.02 -2.02
N ASP A 520 12.59 10.18 -1.30
CA ASP A 520 12.29 9.83 0.10
C ASP A 520 13.43 10.31 1.00
N TRP A 521 13.20 11.39 1.75
CA TRP A 521 14.21 11.97 2.63
C TRP A 521 14.72 11.01 3.71
N ARG A 522 13.97 9.94 4.04
CA ARG A 522 14.40 8.90 4.98
C ARG A 522 15.47 7.98 4.37
N ILE A 523 15.61 8.00 3.05
CA ILE A 523 16.50 7.14 2.27
C ILE A 523 17.59 7.97 1.55
N CYS A 524 17.26 9.16 1.05
CA CYS A 524 18.10 9.99 0.18
C CYS A 524 19.18 10.82 0.91
N GLY A 525 19.46 10.55 2.19
CA GLY A 525 20.47 11.27 2.97
C GLY A 525 19.95 12.64 3.46
N VAL A 526 20.19 12.93 4.73
CA VAL A 526 19.71 14.15 5.39
C VAL A 526 20.75 15.26 5.20
N HIS A 527 20.86 15.78 3.99
CA HIS A 527 21.78 16.87 3.68
C HIS A 527 21.14 18.23 3.99
N GLY A 528 21.21 18.60 5.27
CA GLY A 528 20.61 19.82 5.81
C GLY A 528 19.25 19.52 6.44
N THR A 529 19.12 19.75 7.73
CA THR A 529 17.84 19.70 8.47
C THR A 529 17.38 21.09 8.87
N LEU A 530 18.06 22.16 8.43
CA LEU A 530 17.92 23.51 9.00
C LEU A 530 16.49 24.08 8.89
N TYR A 531 15.72 23.65 7.91
CA TYR A 531 14.36 24.13 7.64
C TYR A 531 13.32 23.01 7.70
N GLY A 532 13.67 21.88 8.35
CA GLY A 532 12.81 20.72 8.56
C GLY A 532 13.42 19.41 8.09
N ASN A 533 12.88 18.30 8.59
CA ASN A 533 13.24 16.94 8.21
C ASN A 533 12.41 16.50 7.00
N GLY A 534 12.81 16.98 5.82
CA GLY A 534 12.13 16.72 4.55
C GLY A 534 13.09 16.69 3.37
N SER A 535 12.54 16.64 2.15
CA SER A 535 13.29 16.72 0.91
C SER A 535 13.52 18.17 0.50
N TYR A 536 14.78 18.53 0.23
CA TYR A 536 15.22 19.89 -0.06
C TYR A 536 15.34 20.15 -1.57
N PHE A 537 14.83 21.29 -2.02
CA PHE A 537 14.85 21.72 -3.40
C PHE A 537 15.26 23.19 -3.49
N ALA A 538 16.19 23.50 -4.38
CA ALA A 538 16.73 24.86 -4.51
C ALA A 538 16.19 25.58 -5.74
N ARG A 539 15.95 26.88 -5.62
CA ARG A 539 15.65 27.75 -6.78
C ARG A 539 16.82 27.81 -7.75
N ASP A 540 18.04 27.83 -7.22
CA ASP A 540 19.26 28.07 -7.99
C ASP A 540 20.11 26.80 -8.14
N ALA A 541 20.37 26.37 -9.37
CA ALA A 541 21.20 25.20 -9.69
C ALA A 541 22.60 25.26 -9.03
N LYS A 542 23.16 26.46 -8.87
CA LYS A 542 24.44 26.67 -8.16
C LYS A 542 24.43 26.12 -6.73
N TYR A 543 23.31 26.25 -6.01
CA TYR A 543 23.19 25.71 -4.65
C TYR A 543 23.22 24.19 -4.70
N SER A 544 22.36 23.59 -5.54
CA SER A 544 22.24 22.14 -5.71
C SER A 544 23.54 21.49 -6.21
N HIS A 545 24.41 22.24 -6.91
CA HIS A 545 25.71 21.76 -7.36
C HIS A 545 26.60 21.24 -6.22
N HIS A 546 26.54 21.83 -5.02
CA HIS A 546 27.32 21.42 -3.86
C HIS A 546 26.95 20.01 -3.36
N TYR A 547 25.76 19.52 -3.73
CA TYR A 547 25.26 18.19 -3.38
C TYR A 547 25.38 17.18 -4.52
N THR A 548 25.95 17.59 -5.65
CA THR A 548 26.36 16.67 -6.71
C THR A 548 27.75 16.15 -6.38
N GLY A 549 27.92 14.83 -6.28
CA GLY A 549 29.17 14.19 -5.85
C GLY A 549 30.42 14.69 -6.61
N SER A 550 31.61 14.39 -6.11
CA SER A 550 32.88 14.91 -6.63
C SER A 550 33.36 14.29 -7.95
N SER A 551 32.48 13.64 -8.71
CA SER A 551 32.84 12.99 -9.98
C SER A 551 33.06 14.00 -11.12
N SER A 552 33.83 13.57 -12.12
CA SER A 552 34.10 14.35 -13.35
C SER A 552 32.84 14.62 -14.18
N SER A 553 31.84 13.74 -14.08
CA SER A 553 30.50 13.93 -14.67
C SER A 553 29.47 13.83 -13.55
N ARG A 554 28.64 14.85 -13.39
CA ARG A 554 27.70 15.10 -12.28
C ARG A 554 26.26 14.98 -12.77
N ALA A 555 25.34 14.74 -11.85
CA ALA A 555 23.91 14.60 -12.12
C ALA A 555 23.09 15.53 -11.22
N MET A 556 22.09 16.20 -11.79
CA MET A 556 21.16 17.06 -11.06
C MET A 556 19.76 16.92 -11.64
N PHE A 557 18.76 16.85 -10.77
CA PHE A 557 17.36 16.85 -11.19
C PHE A 557 16.82 18.26 -11.31
N VAL A 558 15.92 18.44 -12.27
CA VAL A 558 14.92 19.51 -12.30
C VAL A 558 13.58 18.86 -11.97
N THR A 559 12.95 19.33 -10.91
CA THR A 559 11.76 18.72 -10.31
C THR A 559 10.60 19.69 -10.32
N ARG A 560 9.39 19.19 -10.59
CA ARG A 560 8.16 19.92 -10.24
C ARG A 560 7.87 19.68 -8.77
N VAL A 561 7.65 20.75 -8.04
CA VAL A 561 7.38 20.70 -6.60
C VAL A 561 6.12 21.50 -6.32
N LEU A 562 5.13 20.87 -5.70
CA LEU A 562 3.92 21.51 -5.20
C LEU A 562 4.24 22.20 -3.88
N VAL A 563 4.73 23.43 -3.95
CA VAL A 563 5.16 24.19 -2.78
C VAL A 563 3.97 24.75 -2.00
N GLY A 564 2.83 24.97 -2.67
CA GLY A 564 1.61 25.47 -2.05
C GLY A 564 1.85 26.74 -1.23
N ASP A 565 1.14 26.87 -0.11
CA ASP A 565 1.44 27.92 0.85
C ASP A 565 2.58 27.48 1.78
N PHE A 566 3.58 28.34 1.92
CA PHE A 566 4.79 28.02 2.67
C PHE A 566 5.04 28.97 3.83
N VAL A 567 5.87 28.51 4.77
CA VAL A 567 6.25 29.23 5.98
C VAL A 567 7.75 29.05 6.24
N GLN A 568 8.35 29.93 7.04
CA GLN A 568 9.74 29.76 7.43
C GLN A 568 9.94 28.42 8.16
N GLY A 569 10.94 27.65 7.73
CA GLY A 569 11.22 26.33 8.29
C GLY A 569 11.97 26.38 9.60
N ASP A 570 11.90 25.26 10.33
CA ASP A 570 12.57 25.03 11.61
C ASP A 570 13.17 23.61 11.63
N PRO A 571 14.36 23.40 12.23
CA PRO A 571 14.99 22.08 12.26
C PRO A 571 14.20 20.97 12.95
N GLU A 572 13.31 21.32 13.88
CA GLU A 572 12.50 20.37 14.63
C GLU A 572 11.27 19.89 13.84
N TYR A 573 10.93 20.54 12.72
CA TYR A 573 9.76 20.19 11.93
C TYR A 573 9.92 18.81 11.29
N LEU A 574 9.00 17.90 11.63
CA LEU A 574 8.80 16.60 10.97
C LEU A 574 7.69 16.65 9.91
N ARG A 575 6.94 17.75 9.88
CA ARG A 575 5.91 18.11 8.91
C ARG A 575 5.72 19.63 8.94
N PRO A 576 5.04 20.25 7.96
CA PRO A 576 4.75 21.68 8.02
C PRO A 576 3.93 22.04 9.28
N PRO A 577 4.14 23.23 9.87
CA PRO A 577 3.40 23.65 11.05
C PRO A 577 1.94 23.99 10.74
N SER A 578 1.11 24.04 11.78
CA SER A 578 -0.30 24.46 11.67
C SER A 578 -0.41 25.97 11.46
N ARG A 579 -1.36 26.42 10.64
CA ARG A 579 -1.58 27.85 10.34
C ARG A 579 -2.28 28.60 11.46
N ASP A 580 -3.12 27.89 12.20
CA ASP A 580 -4.05 28.45 13.20
C ASP A 580 -4.01 27.68 14.53
N GLY A 581 -3.04 26.77 14.69
CA GLY A 581 -2.90 25.91 15.86
C GLY A 581 -3.86 24.71 15.88
N THR A 582 -4.73 24.56 14.87
CA THR A 582 -5.62 23.40 14.74
C THR A 582 -4.88 22.17 14.21
N THR A 583 -5.44 20.98 14.45
CA THR A 583 -4.86 19.70 14.03
C THR A 583 -5.12 19.34 12.57
N SER A 584 -5.78 20.21 11.80
CA SER A 584 -6.23 19.93 10.42
C SER A 584 -5.76 20.93 9.37
N ASN A 585 -5.31 22.13 9.77
CA ASN A 585 -4.95 23.21 8.85
C ASN A 585 -3.44 23.48 8.86
N PHE A 586 -2.71 22.91 7.91
CA PHE A 586 -1.24 23.01 7.83
C PHE A 586 -0.79 23.86 6.64
N TYR A 587 0.43 24.37 6.73
CA TYR A 587 1.16 24.81 5.53
C TYR A 587 1.51 23.60 4.64
N ASP A 588 1.88 23.87 3.40
CA ASP A 588 2.19 22.83 2.41
C ASP A 588 3.70 22.55 2.31
N SER A 589 4.53 23.56 2.57
CA SER A 589 5.99 23.42 2.59
C SER A 589 6.67 24.42 3.53
N CYS A 590 7.97 24.21 3.77
CA CYS A 590 8.82 25.11 4.55
C CYS A 590 9.89 25.75 3.66
N VAL A 591 10.31 26.97 3.99
CA VAL A 591 11.31 27.73 3.23
C VAL A 591 12.38 28.37 4.12
N ASP A 592 13.50 28.74 3.52
CA ASP A 592 14.56 29.51 4.18
C ASP A 592 14.13 30.96 4.49
N ASN A 593 13.45 31.60 3.54
CA ASN A 593 12.94 32.97 3.67
C ASN A 593 11.56 33.11 3.01
N PRO A 594 10.48 33.42 3.78
CA PRO A 594 9.14 33.59 3.21
C PRO A 594 8.99 34.70 2.15
N HIS A 595 9.88 35.69 2.12
CA HIS A 595 9.79 36.83 1.20
C HIS A 595 10.49 36.58 -0.13
N ASP A 596 11.66 35.94 -0.11
CA ASP A 596 12.40 35.51 -1.30
C ASP A 596 12.98 34.11 -1.07
N PRO A 597 12.15 33.06 -1.20
CA PRO A 597 12.57 31.70 -0.88
C PRO A 597 13.56 31.18 -1.92
N SER A 598 14.73 30.76 -1.44
CA SER A 598 15.77 30.13 -2.27
C SER A 598 15.82 28.61 -2.07
N ILE A 599 15.29 28.13 -0.94
CA ILE A 599 15.19 26.71 -0.56
C ILE A 599 13.76 26.38 -0.17
N PHE A 600 13.27 25.25 -0.66
CA PHE A 600 11.98 24.67 -0.31
C PHE A 600 12.18 23.29 0.28
N VAL A 601 11.46 23.00 1.36
CA VAL A 601 11.42 21.70 2.05
C VAL A 601 10.00 21.18 2.01
N VAL A 602 9.83 20.02 1.37
CA VAL A 602 8.56 19.28 1.35
C VAL A 602 8.73 17.96 2.10
N PHE A 603 7.65 17.54 2.77
CA PHE A 603 7.69 16.41 3.71
C PHE A 603 7.02 15.16 3.12
N GLU A 604 6.11 15.36 2.16
CA GLU A 604 5.43 14.29 1.44
C GLU A 604 6.04 14.11 0.05
N LYS A 605 6.48 12.89 -0.26
CA LYS A 605 7.10 12.57 -1.56
C LYS A 605 6.15 12.78 -2.74
N ASP A 606 4.85 12.67 -2.50
CA ASP A 606 3.80 12.82 -3.52
C ASP A 606 3.67 14.28 -4.00
N GLN A 607 4.27 15.26 -3.29
CA GLN A 607 4.37 16.66 -3.72
C GLN A 607 5.42 16.90 -4.82
N VAL A 608 6.21 15.88 -5.19
CA VAL A 608 7.37 16.02 -6.07
C VAL A 608 7.26 15.10 -7.27
N TYR A 609 7.62 15.64 -8.44
CA TYR A 609 7.85 14.86 -9.65
C TYR A 609 9.23 15.17 -10.24
N PRO A 610 10.13 14.18 -10.39
CA PRO A 610 11.38 14.38 -11.12
C PRO A 610 11.09 14.49 -12.62
N GLU A 611 11.15 15.70 -13.18
CA GLU A 611 10.79 15.96 -14.58
C GLU A 611 11.99 15.77 -15.52
N TYR A 612 13.17 16.27 -15.14
CA TYR A 612 14.37 16.17 -15.97
C TYR A 612 15.60 15.78 -15.16
N LEU A 613 16.52 15.06 -15.80
CA LEU A 613 17.86 14.77 -15.33
C LEU A 613 18.89 15.48 -16.22
N ILE A 614 19.71 16.35 -15.62
CA ILE A 614 20.81 17.04 -16.29
C ILE A 614 22.11 16.33 -15.92
N GLN A 615 22.83 15.85 -16.93
CA GLN A 615 24.20 15.35 -16.78
C GLN A 615 25.18 16.38 -17.34
N TYR A 616 26.19 16.74 -16.56
CA TYR A 616 27.10 17.83 -16.90
C TYR A 616 28.49 17.65 -16.27
N ARG A 617 29.47 18.39 -16.78
CA ARG A 617 30.86 18.41 -16.27
C ARG A 617 31.41 19.82 -16.16
N PRO A 618 32.39 20.07 -15.26
CA PRO A 618 33.09 21.36 -15.21
C PRO A 618 33.83 21.67 -16.53
N LYS A 619 33.94 22.96 -16.91
CA LYS A 619 34.76 23.40 -18.04
C LYS A 619 36.26 23.28 -17.71
N SER A 620 37.07 22.80 -18.65
CA SER A 620 38.46 22.32 -18.44
C SER A 620 39.53 23.39 -18.11
N ASN A 621 39.20 24.69 -18.09
CA ASN A 621 40.18 25.78 -17.93
C ASN A 621 39.97 26.64 -16.67
N GLN A 622 39.48 26.07 -15.57
CA GLN A 622 39.39 26.75 -14.29
C GLN A 622 40.10 25.91 -13.22
N PRO A 623 40.85 26.54 -12.28
CA PRO A 623 41.32 25.82 -11.11
C PRO A 623 40.11 25.16 -10.46
N ALA A 624 40.30 23.95 -9.94
CA ALA A 624 39.26 23.22 -9.19
C ALA A 624 38.54 24.23 -8.30
N PHE A 625 37.22 24.37 -8.47
CA PHE A 625 36.40 25.13 -7.53
C PHE A 625 36.92 24.74 -6.15
N SER A 626 37.49 25.70 -5.43
CA SER A 626 37.97 25.50 -4.09
C SER A 626 36.87 24.74 -3.38
N ALA A 627 37.21 23.69 -2.65
CA ALA A 627 36.27 23.07 -1.72
C ALA A 627 35.97 24.10 -0.63
N THR A 628 35.21 25.14 -0.97
CA THR A 628 34.55 25.99 -0.02
C THR A 628 33.57 25.05 0.64
N THR A 629 33.74 24.91 1.94
CA THR A 629 32.80 24.28 2.87
C THR A 629 31.36 24.51 2.38
N PRO A 630 30.49 23.48 2.42
CA PRO A 630 29.05 23.74 2.27
C PRO A 630 28.67 24.91 3.20
N PRO A 631 27.75 25.81 2.82
CA PRO A 631 27.24 26.80 3.76
C PRO A 631 26.87 26.07 5.06
N PRO A 632 27.24 26.62 6.23
CA PRO A 632 27.44 25.82 7.43
C PRO A 632 26.20 24.99 7.76
N ALA A 633 26.36 23.66 7.76
CA ALA A 633 25.76 22.90 8.84
C ALA A 633 26.47 23.38 10.11
N PHE A 634 25.82 24.24 10.90
CA PHE A 634 26.37 24.69 12.18
C PHE A 634 26.65 23.45 13.03
N SER A 635 27.94 23.19 13.23
CA SER A 635 28.41 22.17 14.15
C SER A 635 28.11 22.65 15.57
N THR A 636 27.22 21.95 16.26
CA THR A 636 27.15 22.06 17.72
C THR A 636 28.39 21.38 18.28
N SER A 637 29.39 22.20 18.63
CA SER A 637 30.45 21.81 19.52
C SER A 637 29.88 21.72 20.94
N ALA A 638 29.49 20.51 21.34
CA ALA A 638 29.32 20.19 22.75
C ALA A 638 30.15 18.93 23.02
N SER A 639 31.31 19.14 23.65
CA SER A 639 32.08 18.11 24.32
C SER A 639 31.17 17.37 25.31
N ASN A 640 30.93 16.09 25.05
CA ASN A 640 30.32 15.16 26.00
C ASN A 640 31.16 15.10 27.29
N PRO A 641 30.64 15.42 28.48
CA PRO A 641 31.18 14.89 29.71
C PRO A 641 30.77 13.41 29.80
N GLN A 642 31.73 12.54 30.14
CA GLN A 642 31.47 11.13 30.43
C GLN A 642 30.37 10.97 31.50
N PRO A 643 29.49 9.97 31.39
CA PRO A 643 28.57 9.63 32.47
C PRO A 643 29.35 8.96 33.61
N HIS A 644 29.48 9.66 34.73
CA HIS A 644 29.86 9.05 36.01
C HIS A 644 28.70 8.16 36.50
N LEU A 645 28.98 6.87 36.66
CA LEU A 645 28.13 5.91 37.36
C LEU A 645 28.00 6.32 38.85
N PRO A 646 26.78 6.40 39.42
CA PRO A 646 26.61 6.44 40.87
C PRO A 646 26.63 5.00 41.44
N PRO A 647 27.09 4.81 42.69
CA PRO A 647 27.19 3.50 43.33
C PRO A 647 25.82 3.01 43.87
N PRO A 648 25.69 1.70 44.20
CA PRO A 648 24.40 1.11 44.53
C PRO A 648 23.97 1.36 45.99
N ALA A 649 22.67 1.62 46.11
CA ALA A 649 21.71 1.48 47.22
C ALA A 649 22.18 1.39 48.69
N SER A 650 21.52 2.19 49.54
CA SER A 650 21.13 1.75 50.88
C SER A 650 19.70 2.19 51.22
N SER A 651 19.09 1.39 52.07
CA SER A 651 17.67 1.34 52.44
C SER A 651 17.19 2.54 53.25
N SER A 652 15.90 2.86 53.13
CA SER A 652 14.89 2.74 54.21
C SER A 652 13.75 3.77 54.12
N LYS A 653 12.59 3.29 54.59
CA LYS A 653 11.38 3.99 55.08
C LYS A 653 10.32 4.46 54.07
N GLU A 654 9.24 3.69 54.11
CA GLU A 654 7.83 4.09 54.20
C GLU A 654 7.53 5.60 54.18
N SER A 655 6.56 5.99 53.35
CA SER A 655 5.35 6.71 53.78
C SER A 655 4.31 6.79 52.64
N GLN A 656 3.06 6.55 53.02
CA GLN A 656 1.81 6.63 52.24
C GLN A 656 1.47 8.07 51.79
N CYS A 657 0.63 8.19 50.75
CA CYS A 657 -0.60 9.02 50.58
C CYS A 657 -0.77 9.40 49.08
N THR A 658 -1.67 8.81 48.28
CA THR A 658 -3.13 9.04 48.06
C THR A 658 -3.53 10.41 47.45
N ILE A 659 -4.48 10.34 46.48
CA ILE A 659 -5.45 11.33 45.94
C ILE A 659 -4.86 12.39 44.96
N LEU A 660 -5.34 12.65 43.74
CA LEU A 660 -6.67 12.60 43.09
C LEU A 660 -6.61 12.03 41.67
#